data_AF-A0A2E0GXG1-F1
#
_entry.id   AF-A0A2E0GXG1-F1
#
_cell.length_a   1.000
_cell.length_b   1.000
_cell.length_c   1.000
_cell.angle_alpha   90.00
_cell.angle_beta   90.00
_cell.angle_gamma   90.00
#
_symmetry.space_group_name_H-M   'P 1'
#
loop_
_entity.id
_entity.type
_entity.pdbx_description
1 polymer ?
#
loop_
_entity_poly.entity_id
_entity_poly.type
_entity_poly.pdbx_seq_one_letter_code
_entity_poly.pdbx_strand_id
1 'polypeptide(L)'
;MINKFEKGGILPVTLLLGLFGVTFVLGFFGWANSINTYYNRNIAKIKAFYNAETGMARKAYEYLWKVDFVDGYDGIEGELIDQNMGSYLKPTFDFDVNGNRVASVYGIHEVRAKNGRMYPCSALVSLPARPQTLGIYMYLTESEEAGGAPFVFDGPNDRREVNFSTADILEGVVQTNGQLVVSDYGCPDFSSAEVYLTNSTPIDLGGCSSYQDLFNAPWGSDLDTSSKPPVKLPPTGYSTLKNVATHIIEADSKIRSSALKDTLIMTDITFKDNGEYRVRQWWYLMPPHLKPGLTSNQIENPLSTDLDLNNLGELINHTHIDLDGSPNCDGDNIDNDIRSCPAYRDFLQSYHVKTTAGIGGLNDQYLNSTISGPAGFHHFDIDQPPTIGLATNILMDQSFPGGENTVIYVKNGPVRVHGTYQGRYTVVTDEYTTYRRHAWPDINSPIDTIWNNIWITNDLINVDAVGFASGPPLYVDNGNLDEFQPGSGCEGGSENIMGLVSGANIYIANTLANGAVNRQSDSHIVINAGLIALNESFVVQYWQNSTNSVVFDPVLGNQITQEPPWGDARGDEVGTVGSSGANDLRGYVYLWGGVVQKHRGYMKRNPNSPYGNASIGMDKSYHYDANLDCNPPPFYPAIEFDDGSGEVDIKLIGYNSTY
;
A
#
# COMPACT_ATOMS: atom_id res chain seq x y z
N MET A 1 34.98 102.22 36.01
CA MET A 1 33.83 101.66 35.24
C MET A 1 33.65 100.16 35.54
N ILE A 2 33.80 99.72 36.80
CA ILE A 2 33.92 98.29 37.20
C ILE A 2 32.99 97.96 38.40
N ASN A 3 31.87 98.66 38.59
CA ASN A 3 31.02 98.46 39.78
C ASN A 3 29.52 98.42 39.50
N LYS A 4 29.11 97.83 38.36
CA LYS A 4 27.68 97.64 38.03
C LYS A 4 27.27 96.23 37.55
N PHE A 5 28.17 95.24 37.57
CA PHE A 5 27.85 93.88 37.10
C PHE A 5 27.45 92.87 38.20
N GLU A 6 27.53 93.22 39.49
CA GLU A 6 27.50 92.21 40.57
C GLU A 6 26.15 91.88 41.22
N LYS A 7 24.99 92.34 40.73
CA LYS A 7 23.70 92.03 41.42
C LYS A 7 22.58 91.46 40.56
N GLY A 8 22.85 90.99 39.33
CA GLY A 8 21.82 90.45 38.44
C GLY A 8 22.05 89.03 37.88
N GLY A 9 23.26 88.48 37.98
CA GLY A 9 23.64 87.22 37.30
C GLY A 9 23.29 85.92 38.06
N ILE A 10 23.05 86.00 39.37
CA ILE A 10 22.71 84.83 40.20
C ILE A 10 21.40 84.19 39.75
N LEU A 11 20.39 85.01 39.44
CA LEU A 11 19.06 84.54 39.04
C LEU A 11 19.06 83.75 37.71
N PRO A 12 19.66 84.24 36.60
CA PRO A 12 19.73 83.47 35.36
C PRO A 12 20.61 82.20 35.46
N VAL A 13 21.68 82.21 36.26
CA VAL A 13 22.52 81.02 36.49
C VAL A 13 21.79 79.96 37.32
N THR A 14 21.04 80.36 38.36
CA THR A 14 20.19 79.43 39.11
C THR A 14 19.03 78.91 38.27
N LEU A 15 18.45 79.72 37.39
CA LEU A 15 17.44 79.29 36.41
C LEU A 15 17.99 78.27 35.41
N LEU A 16 19.21 78.48 34.90
CA LEU A 16 19.90 77.55 34.01
C LEU A 16 20.23 76.24 34.71
N LEU A 17 20.81 76.28 35.92
CA LEU A 17 21.08 75.08 36.71
C LEU A 17 19.79 74.33 37.08
N GLY A 18 18.71 75.06 37.38
CA GLY A 18 17.38 74.49 37.59
C GLY A 18 16.83 73.82 36.32
N LEU A 19 16.96 74.45 35.16
CA LEU A 19 16.59 73.89 33.86
C LEU A 19 17.41 72.65 33.50
N PHE A 20 18.73 72.65 33.75
CA PHE A 20 19.58 71.48 33.56
C PHE A 20 19.18 70.34 34.51
N GLY A 21 18.89 70.65 35.77
CA GLY A 21 18.39 69.67 36.74
C GLY A 21 17.05 69.05 36.30
N VAL A 22 16.10 69.86 35.85
CA VAL A 22 14.81 69.37 35.32
C VAL A 22 15.01 68.55 34.05
N THR A 23 15.88 68.97 33.14
CA THR A 23 16.15 68.26 31.88
C THR A 23 16.81 66.90 32.15
N PHE A 24 17.74 66.84 33.10
CA PHE A 24 18.38 65.59 33.52
C PHE A 24 17.37 64.64 34.16
N VAL A 25 16.50 65.14 35.04
CA VAL A 25 15.41 64.35 35.66
C VAL A 25 14.43 63.83 34.60
N LEU A 26 13.99 64.68 33.66
CA LEU A 26 13.11 64.26 32.56
C LEU A 26 13.79 63.23 31.64
N GLY A 27 15.08 63.40 31.36
CA GLY A 27 15.88 62.43 30.60
C GLY A 27 15.97 61.07 31.31
N PHE A 28 16.23 61.06 32.62
CA PHE A 28 16.24 59.85 33.43
C PHE A 28 14.86 59.17 33.46
N PHE A 29 13.77 59.92 33.64
CA PHE A 29 12.41 59.38 33.58
C PHE A 29 12.08 58.78 32.20
N GLY A 30 12.48 59.44 31.11
CA GLY A 30 12.33 58.92 29.76
C GLY A 30 13.08 57.61 29.54
N TRP A 31 14.33 57.55 30.00
CA TRP A 31 15.17 56.34 29.95
C TRP A 31 14.59 55.20 30.79
N ALA A 32 14.23 55.45 32.06
CA ALA A 32 13.64 54.47 32.97
C ALA A 32 12.32 53.92 32.42
N ASN A 33 11.46 54.78 31.86
CA ASN A 33 10.20 54.35 31.26
C ASN A 33 10.41 53.53 29.97
N SER A 34 11.43 53.87 29.18
CA SER A 34 11.83 53.07 28.01
C SER A 34 12.30 51.67 28.42
N ILE A 35 13.13 51.58 29.45
CA ILE A 35 13.61 50.31 30.01
C ILE A 35 12.47 49.48 30.58
N ASN A 36 11.56 50.10 31.34
CA ASN A 36 10.39 49.40 31.89
C ASN A 36 9.51 48.83 30.78
N THR A 37 9.27 49.60 29.71
CA THR A 37 8.51 49.13 28.54
C THR A 37 9.20 47.96 27.84
N TYR A 38 10.52 48.02 27.71
CA TYR A 38 11.33 46.94 27.13
C TYR A 38 11.23 45.64 27.95
N TYR A 39 11.41 45.72 29.27
CA TYR A 39 11.28 44.55 30.15
C TYR A 39 9.86 44.00 30.17
N ASN A 40 8.83 44.84 30.23
CA ASN A 40 7.44 44.38 30.20
C ASN A 40 7.10 43.65 28.89
N ARG A 41 7.63 44.12 27.75
CA ARG A 41 7.47 43.43 26.47
C ARG A 41 8.19 42.09 26.45
N ASN A 42 9.42 42.00 26.97
CA ASN A 42 10.15 40.74 27.04
C ASN A 42 9.47 39.73 27.97
N ILE A 43 9.02 40.16 29.16
CA ILE A 43 8.26 39.32 30.10
C ILE A 43 6.99 38.78 29.41
N ALA A 44 6.30 39.61 28.63
CA ALA A 44 5.11 39.18 27.93
C ALA A 44 5.37 38.19 26.81
N LYS A 45 6.46 38.33 26.06
CA LYS A 45 6.88 37.31 25.08
C LYS A 45 7.15 35.97 25.75
N ILE A 46 7.84 35.99 26.89
CA ILE A 46 8.13 34.78 27.67
C ILE A 46 6.84 34.17 28.24
N LYS A 47 5.92 34.98 28.78
CA LYS A 47 4.61 34.51 29.23
C LYS A 47 3.78 33.91 28.09
N ALA A 48 3.73 34.58 26.93
CA ALA A 48 3.04 34.08 25.75
C ALA A 48 3.62 32.72 25.33
N PHE A 49 4.95 32.55 25.35
CA PHE A 49 5.59 31.27 25.07
C PHE A 49 5.22 30.18 26.07
N TYR A 50 5.30 30.44 27.38
CA TYR A 50 4.86 29.46 28.38
C TYR A 50 3.37 29.12 28.29
N ASN A 51 2.52 30.08 27.89
CA ASN A 51 1.11 29.82 27.64
C ASN A 51 0.93 28.87 26.45
N ALA A 52 1.71 29.07 25.38
CA ALA A 52 1.71 28.21 24.21
C ALA A 52 2.15 26.78 24.56
N GLU A 53 3.23 26.62 25.33
CA GLU A 53 3.69 25.32 25.83
C GLU A 53 2.65 24.65 26.73
N THR A 54 1.95 25.42 27.56
CA THR A 54 0.88 24.90 28.41
C THR A 54 -0.27 24.35 27.57
N GLY A 55 -0.70 25.08 26.52
CA GLY A 55 -1.72 24.58 25.60
C GLY A 55 -1.25 23.36 24.80
N MET A 56 0.03 23.33 24.40
CA MET A 56 0.65 22.18 23.74
C MET A 56 0.59 20.94 24.64
N ALA A 57 1.07 21.05 25.88
CA ALA A 57 1.16 19.94 26.81
C ALA A 57 -0.20 19.44 27.33
N ARG A 58 -1.17 20.34 27.57
CA ARG A 58 -2.48 19.98 28.15
C ARG A 58 -3.51 19.47 27.15
N LYS A 59 -3.36 19.81 25.86
CA LYS A 59 -4.41 19.62 24.87
C LYS A 59 -3.88 19.08 23.55
N ALA A 60 -2.85 19.70 23.00
CA ALA A 60 -2.43 19.38 21.63
C ALA A 60 -1.62 18.08 21.54
N TYR A 61 -0.75 17.83 22.51
CA TYR A 61 0.10 16.64 22.54
C TYR A 61 -0.71 15.33 22.61
N GLU A 62 -1.79 15.32 23.40
CA GLU A 62 -2.66 14.14 23.55
C GLU A 62 -3.36 13.72 22.25
N TYR A 63 -3.56 14.65 21.31
CA TYR A 63 -4.20 14.34 20.04
C TYR A 63 -3.21 13.79 19.00
N LEU A 64 -1.90 14.07 19.13
CA LEU A 64 -0.89 13.62 18.18
C LEU A 64 -0.76 12.10 18.09
N TRP A 65 -1.07 11.36 19.15
CA TRP A 65 -1.01 9.90 19.15
C TRP A 65 -2.37 9.23 18.95
N LYS A 66 -3.45 9.96 18.64
CA LYS A 66 -4.77 9.33 18.42
C LYS A 66 -4.89 8.71 17.03
N VAL A 67 -5.55 7.56 16.92
CA VAL A 67 -5.77 6.87 15.64
C VAL A 67 -6.64 7.69 14.68
N ASP A 68 -7.59 8.46 15.22
CA ASP A 68 -8.53 9.32 14.51
C ASP A 68 -7.99 10.76 14.33
N PHE A 69 -6.67 10.90 14.23
CA PHE A 69 -6.06 12.18 13.89
C PHE A 69 -6.55 12.65 12.51
N VAL A 70 -7.17 13.82 12.48
CA VAL A 70 -7.71 14.44 11.27
C VAL A 70 -7.09 15.81 11.09
N ASP A 71 -6.73 16.10 9.85
CA ASP A 71 -6.26 17.42 9.42
C ASP A 71 -7.34 18.48 9.64
N GLY A 72 -6.97 19.61 10.25
CA GLY A 72 -7.87 20.71 10.58
C GLY A 72 -8.88 20.40 11.70
N TYR A 73 -8.60 19.45 12.59
CA TYR A 73 -9.50 19.15 13.72
C TYR A 73 -9.70 20.36 14.64
N ASP A 74 -10.96 20.79 14.77
CA ASP A 74 -11.37 22.00 15.50
C ASP A 74 -12.06 21.71 16.84
N GLY A 75 -12.02 20.46 17.33
CA GLY A 75 -12.74 20.04 18.54
C GLY A 75 -12.12 20.46 19.88
N ILE A 76 -10.96 21.15 19.85
CA ILE A 76 -10.21 21.53 21.05
C ILE A 76 -10.17 23.05 21.18
N GLU A 77 -10.79 23.56 22.24
CA GLU A 77 -10.83 24.99 22.52
C GLU A 77 -9.60 25.50 23.29
N GLY A 78 -9.27 26.78 23.05
CA GLY A 78 -8.29 27.51 23.82
C GLY A 78 -8.79 27.85 25.23
N GLU A 79 -7.86 28.12 26.16
CA GLU A 79 -8.20 28.42 27.55
C GLU A 79 -7.43 29.64 28.08
N LEU A 80 -8.07 30.41 28.96
CA LEU A 80 -7.41 31.40 29.80
C LEU A 80 -6.76 30.69 30.99
N ILE A 81 -5.43 30.70 31.08
CA ILE A 81 -4.69 30.02 32.14
C ILE A 81 -4.88 30.76 33.47
N ASP A 82 -4.61 32.06 33.48
CA ASP A 82 -4.79 32.94 34.63
C ASP A 82 -4.81 34.40 34.14
N GLN A 83 -5.53 35.28 34.85
CA GLN A 83 -5.57 36.72 34.59
C GLN A 83 -4.16 37.35 34.56
N ASN A 84 -3.20 36.80 35.32
CA ASN A 84 -1.82 37.30 35.36
C ASN A 84 -0.89 36.68 34.30
N MET A 85 -1.28 35.55 33.70
CA MET A 85 -0.47 34.80 32.72
C MET A 85 -0.96 35.00 31.29
N GLY A 86 -2.26 35.07 31.05
CA GLY A 86 -2.86 35.15 29.72
C GLY A 86 -3.53 33.84 29.31
N SER A 87 -3.66 33.63 28.00
CA SER A 87 -4.37 32.50 27.40
C SER A 87 -3.54 31.81 26.33
N TYR A 88 -4.01 30.66 25.88
CA TYR A 88 -3.64 30.08 24.59
C TYR A 88 -4.86 29.96 23.70
N LEU A 89 -4.65 30.06 22.39
CA LEU A 89 -5.68 29.84 21.38
C LEU A 89 -5.89 28.35 21.12
N LYS A 90 -6.97 28.01 20.43
CA LYS A 90 -7.21 26.64 19.97
C LYS A 90 -5.99 26.08 19.23
N PRO A 91 -5.54 24.84 19.53
CA PRO A 91 -4.51 24.17 18.76
C PRO A 91 -4.96 23.94 17.31
N THR A 92 -4.00 23.90 16.39
CA THR A 92 -4.20 23.45 15.02
C THR A 92 -3.43 22.16 14.79
N PHE A 93 -3.97 21.30 13.92
CA PHE A 93 -3.43 19.98 13.62
C PHE A 93 -3.39 19.79 12.12
N ASP A 94 -2.22 19.45 11.61
CA ASP A 94 -1.98 19.33 10.17
C ASP A 94 -1.04 18.14 9.90
N PHE A 95 -1.05 17.62 8.67
CA PHE A 95 -0.01 16.72 8.20
C PHE A 95 1.10 17.50 7.49
N ASP A 96 2.36 17.12 7.71
CA ASP A 96 3.44 17.59 6.85
C ASP A 96 3.51 16.79 5.52
N VAL A 97 4.42 17.19 4.64
CA VAL A 97 4.59 16.56 3.31
C VAL A 97 4.98 15.08 3.35
N ASN A 98 5.51 14.60 4.48
CA ASN A 98 5.90 13.21 4.68
C ASN A 98 4.78 12.37 5.34
N GLY A 99 3.70 13.02 5.79
CA GLY A 99 2.64 12.41 6.58
C GLY A 99 2.91 12.41 8.09
N ASN A 100 3.89 13.17 8.57
CA ASN A 100 4.06 13.40 10.01
C ASN A 100 2.94 14.29 10.53
N ARG A 101 2.55 14.09 11.78
CA ARG A 101 1.50 14.86 12.45
C ARG A 101 2.11 16.10 13.09
N VAL A 102 1.52 17.26 12.87
CA VAL A 102 2.02 18.53 13.41
C VAL A 102 0.93 19.16 14.26
N ALA A 103 1.23 19.45 15.52
CA ALA A 103 0.39 20.25 16.39
C ALA A 103 0.99 21.63 16.57
N SER A 104 0.18 22.69 16.50
CA SER A 104 0.64 24.07 16.69
C SER A 104 -0.29 24.86 17.62
N VAL A 105 0.28 25.62 18.55
CA VAL A 105 -0.47 26.38 19.56
C VAL A 105 0.07 27.81 19.69
N TYR A 106 -0.82 28.79 19.63
CA TYR A 106 -0.51 30.18 19.93
C TYR A 106 -0.80 30.50 21.40
N GLY A 107 0.19 30.97 22.13
CA GLY A 107 0.01 31.59 23.44
C GLY A 107 -0.07 33.10 23.31
N ILE A 108 -0.89 33.75 24.13
CA ILE A 108 -1.16 35.19 24.11
C ILE A 108 -0.96 35.77 25.51
N HIS A 109 -0.24 36.90 25.59
CA HIS A 109 -0.22 37.76 26.77
C HIS A 109 -0.32 39.23 26.36
N GLU A 110 -1.18 39.99 27.04
CA GLU A 110 -1.38 41.41 26.72
C GLU A 110 -0.49 42.31 27.60
N VAL A 111 0.14 43.31 26.97
CA VAL A 111 0.95 44.34 27.67
C VAL A 111 0.33 45.70 27.51
N ARG A 112 0.25 46.45 28.60
CA ARG A 112 -0.14 47.85 28.56
C ARG A 112 0.96 48.71 27.93
N ALA A 113 0.68 49.31 26.78
CA ALA A 113 1.59 50.24 26.13
C ALA A 113 1.54 51.65 26.75
N LYS A 114 2.49 52.49 26.34
CA LYS A 114 2.63 53.89 26.81
C LYS A 114 1.38 54.75 26.59
N ASN A 115 0.51 54.39 25.65
CA ASN A 115 -0.76 55.07 25.36
C ASN A 115 -1.95 54.53 26.17
N GLY A 116 -1.73 53.61 27.11
CA GLY A 116 -2.78 52.98 27.93
C GLY A 116 -3.55 51.86 27.22
N ARG A 117 -3.29 51.60 25.92
CA ARG A 117 -3.90 50.47 25.19
C ARG A 117 -3.15 49.18 25.49
N MET A 118 -3.89 48.07 25.53
CA MET A 118 -3.32 46.73 25.63
C MET A 118 -2.85 46.28 24.25
N TYR A 119 -1.65 45.72 24.16
CA TYR A 119 -1.09 45.14 22.94
C TYR A 119 -0.84 43.65 23.18
N PRO A 120 -1.43 42.75 22.36
CA PRO A 120 -1.17 41.33 22.48
C PRO A 120 0.26 41.01 21.99
N CYS A 121 1.00 40.28 22.81
CA CYS A 121 2.20 39.55 22.40
C CYS A 121 1.79 38.10 22.23
N SER A 122 2.19 37.48 21.11
CA SER A 122 1.93 36.07 20.84
C SER A 122 3.22 35.30 20.65
N ALA A 123 3.20 34.02 20.99
CA ALA A 123 4.25 33.08 20.62
C ALA A 123 3.59 31.81 20.08
N LEU A 124 4.17 31.23 19.03
CA LEU A 124 3.73 29.97 18.45
C LEU A 124 4.69 28.87 18.89
N VAL A 125 4.15 27.77 19.38
CA VAL A 125 4.89 26.52 19.60
C VAL A 125 4.34 25.48 18.65
N SER A 126 5.21 24.75 17.96
CA SER A 126 4.85 23.68 17.02
C SER A 126 5.64 22.42 17.33
N LEU A 127 4.94 21.29 17.33
CA LEU A 127 5.46 19.98 17.70
C LEU A 127 5.15 18.96 16.59
N PRO A 128 6.11 18.69 15.70
CA PRO A 128 5.99 17.61 14.73
C PRO A 128 6.31 16.25 15.37
N ALA A 129 5.47 15.25 15.07
CA ALA A 129 5.56 13.89 15.54
C ALA A 129 5.39 12.91 14.38
N ARG A 130 6.29 11.94 14.29
CA ARG A 130 6.25 10.86 13.30
C ARG A 130 5.58 9.63 13.90
N PRO A 131 4.45 9.16 13.36
CA PRO A 131 3.88 7.87 13.73
C PRO A 131 4.82 6.73 13.35
N GLN A 132 4.89 5.68 14.18
CA GLN A 132 5.51 4.43 13.77
C GLN A 132 4.61 3.76 12.74
N THR A 133 5.20 3.41 11.59
CA THR A 133 4.44 2.86 10.46
C THR A 133 4.59 1.36 10.37
N LEU A 134 3.73 0.72 9.57
CA LEU A 134 3.86 -0.70 9.23
C LEU A 134 5.20 -1.05 8.54
N GLY A 135 5.99 -0.05 8.13
CA GLY A 135 7.32 -0.23 7.54
C GLY A 135 8.38 -0.81 8.48
N ILE A 136 8.10 -0.92 9.79
CA ILE A 136 8.97 -1.64 10.72
C ILE A 136 9.00 -3.16 10.46
N TYR A 137 7.91 -3.72 9.92
CA TYR A 137 7.78 -5.16 9.77
C TYR A 137 8.46 -5.64 8.50
N MET A 138 9.39 -6.59 8.65
CA MET A 138 9.78 -7.45 7.56
C MET A 138 8.63 -8.38 7.19
N TYR A 139 7.95 -8.92 8.21
CA TYR A 139 6.82 -9.80 8.02
C TYR A 139 5.76 -9.55 9.09
N LEU A 140 4.56 -9.19 8.67
CA LEU A 140 3.37 -9.15 9.50
C LEU A 140 2.23 -9.88 8.79
N THR A 141 1.58 -10.81 9.48
CA THR A 141 0.29 -11.35 9.03
C THR A 141 -0.77 -11.30 10.13
N GLU A 142 -2.02 -11.02 9.76
CA GLU A 142 -3.15 -11.19 10.70
C GLU A 142 -3.40 -12.69 10.97
N SER A 143 -3.26 -13.54 9.96
CA SER A 143 -3.41 -14.99 10.07
C SER A 143 -2.40 -15.74 9.20
N GLU A 144 -1.85 -16.85 9.71
CA GLU A 144 -1.01 -17.79 8.93
C GLU A 144 -1.84 -18.68 7.98
N GLU A 145 -3.16 -18.52 8.02
CA GLU A 145 -4.05 -19.11 7.03
C GLU A 145 -3.80 -18.54 5.64
N ALA A 146 -3.94 -19.40 4.63
CA ALA A 146 -3.69 -19.10 3.23
C ALA A 146 -4.72 -18.12 2.65
N GLY A 147 -4.28 -17.20 1.80
CA GLY A 147 -5.19 -16.27 1.13
C GLY A 147 -4.77 -15.78 -0.23
N GLY A 148 -5.68 -14.98 -0.80
CA GLY A 148 -5.47 -14.24 -2.03
C GLY A 148 -5.37 -15.04 -3.31
N ALA A 149 -5.56 -16.36 -3.32
CA ALA A 149 -5.37 -17.16 -4.53
C ALA A 149 -6.23 -18.44 -4.54
N PRO A 150 -6.35 -19.13 -5.69
CA PRO A 150 -7.10 -20.37 -5.82
C PRO A 150 -6.60 -21.51 -4.93
N PHE A 151 -7.51 -22.40 -4.53
CA PHE A 151 -7.22 -23.57 -3.69
C PHE A 151 -6.40 -23.21 -2.45
N VAL A 152 -6.87 -22.21 -1.72
CA VAL A 152 -6.38 -21.86 -0.39
C VAL A 152 -7.27 -22.40 0.72
N PHE A 153 -8.37 -23.08 0.38
CA PHE A 153 -9.31 -23.67 1.32
C PHE A 153 -9.36 -25.21 1.20
N ASP A 154 -9.55 -25.89 2.33
CA ASP A 154 -9.92 -27.32 2.38
C ASP A 154 -11.44 -27.52 2.32
N GLY A 155 -12.21 -26.50 2.69
CA GLY A 155 -13.66 -26.43 2.55
C GLY A 155 -14.16 -24.98 2.59
N PRO A 156 -15.46 -24.72 2.36
CA PRO A 156 -15.99 -23.35 2.42
C PRO A 156 -15.68 -22.69 3.76
N ASN A 157 -14.97 -21.56 3.73
CA ASN A 157 -14.49 -20.79 4.89
C ASN A 157 -13.47 -21.51 5.79
N ASP A 158 -12.89 -22.62 5.35
CA ASP A 158 -11.83 -23.35 6.07
C ASP A 158 -10.50 -23.18 5.32
N ARG A 159 -9.77 -22.12 5.67
CA ARG A 159 -8.51 -21.77 5.01
C ARG A 159 -7.41 -22.73 5.46
N ARG A 160 -6.56 -23.13 4.52
CA ARG A 160 -5.38 -23.97 4.80
C ARG A 160 -4.37 -23.19 5.61
N GLU A 161 -3.74 -23.83 6.57
CA GLU A 161 -2.58 -23.28 7.26
C GLU A 161 -1.34 -23.31 6.37
N VAL A 162 -0.51 -22.27 6.45
CA VAL A 162 0.78 -22.20 5.74
C VAL A 162 1.90 -22.11 6.78
N ASN A 163 2.84 -23.06 6.75
CA ASN A 163 3.84 -23.20 7.81
C ASN A 163 5.20 -22.66 7.37
N PHE A 164 6.01 -22.19 8.31
CA PHE A 164 7.41 -21.83 8.05
C PHE A 164 8.27 -23.09 7.94
N SER A 165 9.26 -23.09 7.07
CA SER A 165 10.14 -24.24 6.82
C SER A 165 11.57 -23.80 6.56
N THR A 166 12.47 -24.72 6.26
CA THR A 166 13.90 -24.44 5.99
C THR A 166 14.17 -23.41 4.89
N ALA A 167 13.20 -23.15 4.00
CA ALA A 167 13.34 -22.13 2.95
C ALA A 167 12.95 -20.72 3.42
N ASP A 168 12.43 -20.57 4.64
CA ASP A 168 12.07 -19.30 5.24
C ASP A 168 13.25 -18.78 6.06
N ILE A 169 13.94 -17.79 5.51
CA ILE A 169 15.01 -17.04 6.18
C ILE A 169 14.48 -15.62 6.30
N LEU A 170 14.28 -15.15 7.53
CA LEU A 170 13.74 -13.82 7.80
C LEU A 170 14.66 -13.04 8.74
N GLU A 171 14.69 -11.74 8.52
CA GLU A 171 15.40 -10.75 9.31
C GLU A 171 14.47 -9.59 9.68
N GLY A 172 14.90 -8.68 10.55
CA GLY A 172 14.05 -7.57 10.99
C GLY A 172 12.86 -8.01 11.84
N VAL A 173 11.80 -7.19 11.91
CA VAL A 173 10.66 -7.49 12.80
C VAL A 173 9.67 -8.45 12.15
N VAL A 174 9.37 -9.55 12.85
CA VAL A 174 8.44 -10.60 12.44
C VAL A 174 7.30 -10.72 13.45
N GLN A 175 6.06 -10.62 12.99
CA GLN A 175 4.88 -10.81 13.82
C GLN A 175 3.78 -11.56 13.09
N THR A 176 3.05 -12.37 13.84
CA THR A 176 1.78 -12.97 13.43
C THR A 176 0.76 -12.63 14.51
N ASN A 177 -0.42 -12.09 14.17
CA ASN A 177 -1.45 -11.81 15.19
C ASN A 177 -2.02 -13.10 15.80
N GLY A 178 -2.06 -14.17 15.02
CA GLY A 178 -2.33 -15.53 15.47
C GLY A 178 -1.12 -16.23 16.10
N GLN A 179 -1.07 -17.55 15.94
CA GLN A 179 0.08 -18.36 16.32
C GLN A 179 1.02 -18.52 15.12
N LEU A 180 2.33 -18.34 15.33
CA LEU A 180 3.32 -18.68 14.32
C LEU A 180 3.52 -20.20 14.31
N VAL A 181 3.42 -20.82 13.14
CA VAL A 181 3.49 -22.28 12.98
C VAL A 181 4.65 -22.68 12.08
N VAL A 182 5.54 -23.52 12.62
CA VAL A 182 6.65 -24.12 11.88
C VAL A 182 6.25 -25.52 11.41
N SER A 183 6.75 -25.89 10.23
CA SER A 183 6.52 -27.19 9.62
C SER A 183 7.19 -28.31 10.41
N ASP A 184 6.59 -29.50 10.41
CA ASP A 184 7.23 -30.73 10.88
C ASP A 184 8.48 -31.13 10.07
N TYR A 185 8.64 -30.55 8.87
CA TYR A 185 9.70 -30.90 7.91
C TYR A 185 10.65 -29.72 7.69
N GLY A 186 11.48 -29.46 8.69
CA GLY A 186 12.53 -28.45 8.64
C GLY A 186 12.34 -27.32 9.65
N CYS A 187 13.34 -26.47 9.76
CA CYS A 187 13.35 -25.34 10.69
C CYS A 187 13.74 -24.07 9.93
N PRO A 188 12.95 -22.99 9.98
CA PRO A 188 13.31 -21.71 9.39
C PRO A 188 14.48 -21.06 10.13
N ASP A 189 15.08 -20.03 9.53
CA ASP A 189 16.18 -19.27 10.13
C ASP A 189 15.70 -17.86 10.49
N PHE A 190 15.52 -17.62 11.80
CA PHE A 190 15.17 -16.32 12.39
C PHE A 190 16.33 -15.72 13.19
N SER A 191 17.57 -16.14 12.90
CA SER A 191 18.76 -15.69 13.65
C SER A 191 19.01 -14.19 13.60
N SER A 192 18.48 -13.50 12.57
CA SER A 192 18.58 -12.05 12.38
C SER A 192 17.24 -11.34 12.53
N ALA A 193 16.23 -12.00 13.12
CA ALA A 193 14.89 -11.45 13.31
C ALA A 193 14.59 -11.12 14.77
N GLU A 194 13.77 -10.08 14.97
CA GLU A 194 13.11 -9.74 16.24
C GLU A 194 11.66 -10.22 16.15
N VAL A 195 11.28 -11.20 16.97
CA VAL A 195 9.95 -11.86 16.86
C VAL A 195 8.99 -11.32 17.91
N TYR A 196 7.88 -10.75 17.45
CA TYR A 196 6.79 -10.29 18.32
C TYR A 196 5.74 -11.37 18.52
N LEU A 197 5.63 -11.85 19.76
CA LEU A 197 4.67 -12.87 20.17
C LEU A 197 3.35 -12.20 20.56
N THR A 198 2.33 -12.38 19.72
CA THR A 198 1.03 -11.78 19.97
C THR A 198 0.36 -12.42 21.18
N ASN A 199 -0.07 -11.62 22.16
CA ASN A 199 -0.75 -12.11 23.37
C ASN A 199 0.00 -13.23 24.14
N SER A 200 1.33 -13.29 24.01
CA SER A 200 2.15 -14.38 24.57
C SER A 200 1.77 -15.78 24.07
N THR A 201 1.29 -15.89 22.82
CA THR A 201 1.13 -17.19 22.16
C THR A 201 2.51 -17.77 21.85
N PRO A 202 2.82 -19.01 22.29
CA PRO A 202 4.08 -19.65 21.94
C PRO A 202 4.08 -20.02 20.45
N ILE A 203 5.26 -19.94 19.83
CA ILE A 203 5.50 -20.49 18.49
C ILE A 203 5.28 -22.01 18.54
N ASP A 204 4.51 -22.53 17.58
CA ASP A 204 4.52 -23.97 17.32
C ASP A 204 5.81 -24.30 16.57
N LEU A 205 6.74 -24.96 17.27
CA LEU A 205 8.07 -25.24 16.76
C LEU A 205 8.09 -26.35 15.71
N GLY A 206 7.04 -27.16 15.58
CA GLY A 206 6.98 -28.27 14.62
C GLY A 206 8.27 -29.10 14.62
N GLY A 207 8.99 -29.08 13.50
CA GLY A 207 10.25 -29.79 13.28
C GLY A 207 11.51 -29.14 13.89
N CYS A 208 11.43 -27.90 14.39
CA CYS A 208 12.53 -27.26 15.11
C CYS A 208 12.75 -27.91 16.47
N SER A 209 14.01 -28.17 16.82
CA SER A 209 14.33 -28.85 18.08
C SER A 209 14.13 -27.98 19.32
N SER A 210 14.28 -26.66 19.19
CA SER A 210 13.98 -25.67 20.23
C SER A 210 13.93 -24.25 19.64
N TYR A 211 13.62 -23.25 20.47
CA TYR A 211 13.79 -21.84 20.09
C TYR A 211 15.27 -21.51 19.77
N GLN A 212 16.24 -22.17 20.40
CA GLN A 212 17.65 -21.96 20.07
C GLN A 212 17.99 -22.38 18.64
N ASP A 213 17.33 -23.43 18.13
CA ASP A 213 17.47 -23.88 16.75
C ASP A 213 16.91 -22.83 15.78
N LEU A 214 15.70 -22.32 16.07
CA LEU A 214 15.01 -21.29 15.30
C LEU A 214 15.83 -19.99 15.15
N PHE A 215 16.47 -19.56 16.23
CA PHE A 215 17.29 -18.34 16.27
C PHE A 215 18.78 -18.60 16.03
N ASN A 216 19.18 -19.84 15.75
CA ASN A 216 20.59 -20.27 15.64
C ASN A 216 21.47 -19.75 16.81
N ALA A 217 20.94 -19.83 18.03
CA ALA A 217 21.51 -19.20 19.21
C ALA A 217 22.06 -20.24 20.21
N PRO A 218 23.16 -19.97 20.93
CA PRO A 218 23.68 -20.87 21.96
C PRO A 218 22.67 -21.15 23.09
N TRP A 219 22.74 -22.33 23.71
CA TRP A 219 21.91 -22.64 24.87
C TRP A 219 22.08 -21.62 26.01
N GLY A 220 20.97 -21.00 26.42
CA GLY A 220 20.92 -20.01 27.50
C GLY A 220 21.18 -18.56 27.07
N SER A 221 21.27 -18.27 25.76
CA SER A 221 21.25 -16.89 25.26
C SER A 221 19.86 -16.27 25.42
N ASP A 222 19.84 -14.95 25.65
CA ASP A 222 18.61 -14.17 25.50
C ASP A 222 18.22 -14.18 24.01
N LEU A 223 16.96 -14.51 23.74
CA LEU A 223 16.39 -14.55 22.40
C LEU A 223 15.62 -13.27 22.16
N ASP A 224 15.65 -12.77 20.93
CA ASP A 224 15.03 -11.50 20.57
C ASP A 224 13.52 -11.68 20.34
N THR A 225 12.81 -11.90 21.44
CA THR A 225 11.36 -12.05 21.46
C THR A 225 10.74 -11.04 22.41
N SER A 226 9.67 -10.37 21.98
CA SER A 226 8.88 -9.49 22.84
C SER A 226 7.39 -9.75 22.68
N SER A 227 6.59 -9.51 23.71
CA SER A 227 5.13 -9.66 23.61
C SER A 227 4.49 -8.35 23.15
N LYS A 228 3.69 -8.42 22.10
CA LYS A 228 2.93 -7.27 21.56
C LYS A 228 1.44 -7.60 21.43
N PRO A 229 0.55 -6.60 21.44
CA PRO A 229 -0.84 -6.81 21.07
C PRO A 229 -0.98 -7.07 19.55
N PRO A 230 -2.11 -7.66 19.12
CA PRO A 230 -2.39 -7.87 17.70
C PRO A 230 -2.48 -6.52 16.96
N VAL A 231 -1.88 -6.44 15.78
CA VAL A 231 -1.97 -5.28 14.89
C VAL A 231 -3.29 -5.32 14.12
N LYS A 232 -4.04 -4.22 14.13
CA LYS A 232 -5.30 -4.10 13.41
C LYS A 232 -5.08 -3.93 11.91
N LEU A 233 -5.63 -4.84 11.11
CA LEU A 233 -5.67 -4.75 9.65
C LEU A 233 -7.13 -4.82 9.14
N PRO A 234 -7.55 -3.91 8.23
CA PRO A 234 -6.84 -2.72 7.76
C PRO A 234 -6.75 -1.61 8.85
N PRO A 235 -5.64 -0.85 8.90
CA PRO A 235 -5.49 0.26 9.82
C PRO A 235 -6.30 1.49 9.35
N THR A 236 -6.64 2.38 10.27
CA THR A 236 -7.39 3.62 9.96
C THR A 236 -6.65 4.50 8.94
N GLY A 237 -5.31 4.46 8.95
CA GLY A 237 -4.44 5.21 8.03
C GLY A 237 -4.65 4.89 6.55
N TYR A 238 -5.23 3.74 6.20
CA TYR A 238 -5.56 3.40 4.80
C TYR A 238 -6.52 4.40 4.16
N SER A 239 -7.53 4.88 4.90
CA SER A 239 -8.46 5.90 4.39
C SER A 239 -7.78 7.27 4.29
N THR A 240 -6.92 7.62 5.25
CA THR A 240 -6.16 8.87 5.24
C THR A 240 -5.27 8.97 4.01
N LEU A 241 -4.54 7.88 3.69
CA LEU A 241 -3.67 7.78 2.51
C LEU A 241 -4.42 8.12 1.21
N LYS A 242 -5.67 7.65 1.05
CA LYS A 242 -6.48 7.94 -0.14
C LYS A 242 -6.97 9.40 -0.19
N ASN A 243 -7.26 9.99 0.96
CA ASN A 243 -7.77 11.37 1.05
C ASN A 243 -6.68 12.43 0.77
N VAL A 244 -5.42 12.12 1.08
CA VAL A 244 -4.25 13.02 0.92
C VAL A 244 -3.46 12.74 -0.36
N ALA A 245 -4.00 11.92 -1.27
CA ALA A 245 -3.31 11.50 -2.47
C ALA A 245 -2.86 12.70 -3.34
N THR A 246 -1.59 12.71 -3.73
CA THR A 246 -1.02 13.73 -4.62
C THR A 246 -1.63 13.64 -6.02
N HIS A 247 -1.82 12.41 -6.51
CA HIS A 247 -2.41 12.12 -7.80
C HIS A 247 -3.48 11.04 -7.68
N ILE A 248 -4.69 11.34 -8.16
CA ILE A 248 -5.81 10.40 -8.23
C ILE A 248 -5.98 9.98 -9.69
N ILE A 249 -5.85 8.69 -9.95
CA ILE A 249 -6.02 8.06 -11.26
C ILE A 249 -7.35 7.31 -11.22
N GLU A 250 -8.35 7.85 -11.90
CA GLU A 250 -9.71 7.30 -11.93
C GLU A 250 -9.80 6.13 -12.93
N ALA A 251 -10.14 4.93 -12.46
CA ALA A 251 -10.33 3.73 -13.28
C ALA A 251 -11.81 3.31 -13.44
N ASP A 252 -12.75 4.13 -12.95
CA ASP A 252 -14.21 3.88 -13.03
C ASP A 252 -14.94 4.73 -14.07
N SER A 253 -14.25 5.61 -14.81
CA SER A 253 -14.89 6.56 -15.73
C SER A 253 -15.76 5.93 -16.85
N LYS A 254 -15.63 4.61 -17.05
CA LYS A 254 -16.38 3.81 -18.02
C LYS A 254 -17.49 2.95 -17.41
N ILE A 255 -17.58 2.89 -16.08
CA ILE A 255 -18.66 2.22 -15.34
C ILE A 255 -19.78 3.22 -15.12
N ARG A 256 -21.00 2.90 -15.55
CA ARG A 256 -22.14 3.84 -15.47
C ARG A 256 -23.37 3.14 -14.94
N SER A 257 -24.02 3.77 -13.96
CA SER A 257 -25.24 3.23 -13.33
C SER A 257 -26.38 2.98 -14.32
N SER A 258 -26.45 3.76 -15.42
CA SER A 258 -27.43 3.61 -16.50
C SER A 258 -26.98 2.72 -17.66
N ALA A 259 -25.72 2.25 -17.66
CA ALA A 259 -25.25 1.33 -18.68
C ALA A 259 -25.76 -0.09 -18.38
N LEU A 260 -26.20 -0.77 -19.45
CA LEU A 260 -26.61 -2.17 -19.40
C LEU A 260 -25.40 -3.10 -19.19
N LYS A 261 -24.22 -2.64 -19.63
CA LYS A 261 -22.96 -3.38 -19.69
C LYS A 261 -21.84 -2.42 -19.37
N ASP A 262 -20.91 -2.85 -18.52
CA ASP A 262 -19.81 -2.01 -18.09
C ASP A 262 -18.54 -2.32 -18.88
N THR A 263 -17.65 -1.34 -18.91
CA THR A 263 -16.31 -1.45 -19.48
C THR A 263 -15.32 -1.08 -18.39
N LEU A 264 -14.28 -1.90 -18.23
CA LEU A 264 -13.30 -1.75 -17.17
C LEU A 264 -12.07 -0.98 -17.68
N ILE A 265 -11.27 -0.46 -16.76
CA ILE A 265 -10.01 0.25 -17.07
C ILE A 265 -8.88 -0.43 -16.33
N MET A 266 -7.79 -0.72 -17.04
CA MET A 266 -6.53 -1.16 -16.47
C MET A 266 -5.59 0.04 -16.38
N THR A 267 -4.85 0.14 -15.28
CA THR A 267 -3.82 1.17 -15.09
C THR A 267 -2.45 0.51 -15.04
N ASP A 268 -1.49 1.01 -15.82
CA ASP A 268 -0.07 0.62 -15.75
C ASP A 268 0.78 1.82 -15.39
N ILE A 269 1.58 1.68 -14.34
CA ILE A 269 2.51 2.69 -13.84
C ILE A 269 3.92 2.16 -14.06
N THR A 270 4.65 2.85 -14.93
CA THR A 270 6.07 2.59 -15.15
C THR A 270 6.90 3.67 -14.46
N PHE A 271 7.71 3.31 -13.48
CA PHE A 271 8.67 4.20 -12.84
C PHE A 271 9.93 4.38 -13.69
N LYS A 272 10.56 5.55 -13.60
CA LYS A 272 11.78 5.91 -14.32
C LYS A 272 12.90 6.31 -13.36
N ASP A 273 14.13 6.05 -13.81
CA ASP A 273 15.38 6.30 -13.11
C ASP A 273 15.71 7.79 -12.93
N ASN A 274 14.94 8.68 -13.57
CA ASN A 274 15.01 10.14 -13.41
C ASN A 274 13.95 10.69 -12.42
N GLY A 275 13.17 9.80 -11.80
CA GLY A 275 12.09 10.13 -10.88
C GLY A 275 10.76 10.48 -11.54
N GLU A 276 10.64 10.40 -12.86
CA GLU A 276 9.31 10.46 -13.50
C GLU A 276 8.59 9.12 -13.35
N TYR A 277 7.25 9.16 -13.40
CA TYR A 277 6.46 7.94 -13.58
C TYR A 277 5.45 8.14 -14.70
N ARG A 278 5.31 7.12 -15.55
CA ARG A 278 4.41 7.13 -16.69
C ARG A 278 3.17 6.31 -16.36
N VAL A 279 2.00 6.91 -16.52
CA VAL A 279 0.72 6.24 -16.35
C VAL A 279 0.10 6.02 -17.71
N ARG A 280 -0.21 4.75 -18.00
CA ARG A 280 -0.98 4.33 -19.16
C ARG A 280 -2.28 3.70 -18.69
N GLN A 281 -3.41 4.19 -19.21
CA GLN A 281 -4.71 3.57 -18.99
C GLN A 281 -5.30 3.12 -20.32
N TRP A 282 -5.92 1.95 -20.32
CA TRP A 282 -6.72 1.46 -21.44
C TRP A 282 -7.98 0.79 -20.92
N TRP A 283 -9.01 0.83 -21.75
CA TRP A 283 -10.22 0.08 -21.48
C TRP A 283 -10.10 -1.37 -21.96
N TYR A 284 -10.77 -2.27 -21.27
CA TYR A 284 -10.88 -3.68 -21.63
C TYR A 284 -12.27 -4.23 -21.26
N LEU A 285 -12.60 -5.39 -21.82
CA LEU A 285 -13.82 -6.11 -21.50
C LEU A 285 -13.47 -7.47 -20.91
N MET A 286 -13.88 -7.72 -19.66
CA MET A 286 -13.72 -9.05 -19.07
C MET A 286 -14.53 -10.07 -19.89
N PRO A 287 -13.91 -11.13 -20.44
CA PRO A 287 -14.64 -12.19 -21.12
C PRO A 287 -15.61 -12.90 -20.16
N PRO A 288 -16.75 -13.44 -20.65
CA PRO A 288 -17.23 -13.36 -22.03
C PRO A 288 -17.76 -11.95 -22.38
N HIS A 289 -17.50 -11.50 -23.61
CA HIS A 289 -17.99 -10.21 -24.13
C HIS A 289 -18.51 -10.33 -25.57
N LEU A 290 -19.19 -9.29 -26.07
CA LEU A 290 -19.88 -9.34 -27.36
C LEU A 290 -19.05 -8.68 -28.46
N LYS A 291 -19.29 -9.06 -29.71
CA LYS A 291 -18.64 -8.47 -30.89
C LYS A 291 -18.85 -6.95 -30.95
N PRO A 292 -17.87 -6.19 -31.45
CA PRO A 292 -18.06 -4.77 -31.71
C PRO A 292 -19.08 -4.53 -32.84
N GLY A 293 -19.79 -3.40 -32.78
CA GLY A 293 -20.67 -2.94 -33.87
C GLY A 293 -22.09 -3.52 -33.88
N LEU A 294 -22.50 -4.24 -32.83
CA LEU A 294 -23.87 -4.74 -32.68
C LEU A 294 -24.89 -3.60 -32.51
N THR A 295 -26.12 -3.83 -32.99
CA THR A 295 -27.24 -2.88 -32.79
C THR A 295 -27.70 -2.89 -31.34
N SER A 296 -28.39 -1.83 -30.88
CA SER A 296 -28.92 -1.75 -29.51
C SER A 296 -29.77 -2.97 -29.12
N ASN A 297 -30.61 -3.47 -30.05
CA ASN A 297 -31.44 -4.65 -29.81
C ASN A 297 -30.61 -5.93 -29.61
N GLN A 298 -29.52 -6.09 -30.36
CA GLN A 298 -28.59 -7.22 -30.21
C GLN A 298 -27.77 -7.11 -28.93
N ILE A 299 -27.48 -5.89 -28.46
CA ILE A 299 -26.81 -5.69 -27.17
C ILE A 299 -27.76 -6.04 -26.01
N GLU A 300 -29.04 -5.69 -26.12
CA GLU A 300 -30.06 -5.99 -25.11
C GLU A 300 -30.43 -7.47 -25.03
N ASN A 301 -30.45 -8.17 -26.18
CA ASN A 301 -30.82 -9.58 -26.28
C ASN A 301 -29.85 -10.30 -27.23
N PRO A 302 -28.57 -10.50 -26.82
CA PRO A 302 -27.58 -11.13 -27.67
C PRO A 302 -27.87 -12.60 -27.92
N LEU A 303 -27.63 -13.03 -29.15
CA LEU A 303 -27.67 -14.43 -29.54
C LEU A 303 -26.29 -15.06 -29.36
N SER A 304 -26.22 -16.39 -29.36
CA SER A 304 -24.95 -17.13 -29.33
C SER A 304 -23.93 -16.68 -30.40
N THR A 305 -24.39 -16.31 -31.60
CA THR A 305 -23.53 -15.81 -32.69
C THR A 305 -22.96 -14.40 -32.46
N ASP A 306 -23.48 -13.66 -31.47
CA ASP A 306 -23.04 -12.29 -31.13
C ASP A 306 -21.86 -12.26 -30.15
N LEU A 307 -21.46 -13.41 -29.59
CA LEU A 307 -20.29 -13.55 -28.72
C LEU A 307 -19.00 -13.21 -29.48
N ASP A 308 -18.12 -12.39 -28.90
CA ASP A 308 -16.82 -12.14 -29.52
C ASP A 308 -15.92 -13.36 -29.35
N LEU A 309 -15.43 -13.84 -30.48
CA LEU A 309 -14.55 -14.99 -30.60
C LEU A 309 -13.16 -14.58 -31.08
N ASN A 310 -12.96 -13.29 -31.39
CA ASN A 310 -11.63 -12.76 -31.65
C ASN A 310 -10.89 -12.77 -30.31
N ASN A 311 -9.78 -13.51 -30.24
CA ASN A 311 -9.08 -13.97 -29.02
C ASN A 311 -9.49 -15.36 -28.50
N LEU A 312 -10.20 -16.18 -29.29
CA LEU A 312 -10.26 -17.65 -29.06
C LEU A 312 -8.93 -18.38 -29.28
N GLY A 313 -7.84 -17.67 -29.64
CA GLY A 313 -6.60 -18.24 -30.18
C GLY A 313 -5.82 -19.22 -29.28
N GLU A 314 -6.35 -19.59 -28.12
CA GLU A 314 -5.56 -19.88 -26.93
C GLU A 314 -6.15 -21.05 -26.08
N LEU A 315 -7.38 -21.52 -26.35
CA LEU A 315 -8.03 -22.64 -25.64
C LEU A 315 -8.26 -23.92 -26.49
N ILE A 316 -7.71 -23.97 -27.72
CA ILE A 316 -8.18 -24.87 -28.80
C ILE A 316 -7.86 -26.36 -28.59
N ASN A 317 -6.99 -26.73 -27.64
CA ASN A 317 -6.61 -28.13 -27.47
C ASN A 317 -7.61 -29.01 -26.68
N HIS A 318 -8.68 -28.43 -26.11
CA HIS A 318 -9.71 -29.19 -25.39
C HIS A 318 -11.09 -29.09 -26.10
N THR A 319 -11.32 -30.02 -27.02
CA THR A 319 -12.63 -30.57 -27.47
C THR A 319 -13.89 -29.68 -27.48
N HIS A 320 -13.88 -28.50 -28.12
CA HIS A 320 -15.13 -27.75 -28.39
C HIS A 320 -15.20 -27.19 -29.82
N ILE A 321 -14.61 -27.96 -30.73
CA ILE A 321 -14.74 -27.84 -32.17
C ILE A 321 -15.76 -28.86 -32.68
N ASP A 322 -16.63 -28.47 -33.60
CA ASP A 322 -17.42 -29.44 -34.38
C ASP A 322 -16.48 -30.36 -35.18
N LEU A 323 -17.02 -31.43 -35.79
CA LEU A 323 -16.26 -32.40 -36.59
C LEU A 323 -15.45 -31.76 -37.75
N ASP A 324 -15.70 -30.49 -38.08
CA ASP A 324 -15.03 -29.70 -39.11
C ASP A 324 -13.98 -28.70 -38.58
N GLY A 325 -13.82 -28.57 -37.25
CA GLY A 325 -12.82 -27.69 -36.64
C GLY A 325 -13.27 -26.27 -36.32
N SER A 326 -14.56 -25.90 -36.44
CA SER A 326 -15.04 -24.55 -36.07
C SER A 326 -15.44 -24.42 -34.59
N PRO A 327 -15.21 -23.26 -33.93
CA PRO A 327 -15.77 -22.96 -32.62
C PRO A 327 -17.31 -22.93 -32.69
N ASN A 328 -17.98 -23.86 -32.02
CA ASN A 328 -19.43 -24.02 -32.19
C ASN A 328 -20.22 -23.00 -31.35
N CYS A 329 -20.55 -21.84 -31.93
CA CYS A 329 -21.74 -21.07 -31.51
C CYS A 329 -22.83 -21.06 -32.61
N ASP A 330 -22.74 -21.95 -33.61
CA ASP A 330 -23.55 -21.93 -34.84
C ASP A 330 -24.72 -22.93 -34.76
N GLY A 331 -25.76 -22.56 -34.00
CA GLY A 331 -27.12 -23.09 -34.19
C GLY A 331 -27.52 -24.40 -33.51
N ASP A 332 -26.64 -25.11 -32.80
CA ASP A 332 -26.98 -26.31 -32.00
C ASP A 332 -27.33 -26.00 -30.52
N ASN A 333 -27.58 -24.73 -30.24
CA ASN A 333 -27.74 -24.15 -28.91
C ASN A 333 -29.20 -24.15 -28.44
N ILE A 334 -29.45 -24.38 -27.14
CA ILE A 334 -30.78 -24.29 -26.53
C ILE A 334 -31.33 -22.87 -26.79
N ASP A 335 -32.35 -22.77 -27.64
CA ASP A 335 -33.07 -21.52 -27.96
C ASP A 335 -32.19 -20.32 -28.41
N ASN A 336 -31.01 -20.56 -29.00
CA ASN A 336 -30.01 -19.53 -29.35
C ASN A 336 -29.47 -18.70 -28.17
N ASP A 337 -29.62 -19.15 -26.93
CA ASP A 337 -29.11 -18.45 -25.74
C ASP A 337 -27.57 -18.45 -25.75
N ILE A 338 -26.96 -17.27 -25.57
CA ILE A 338 -25.50 -17.11 -25.56
C ILE A 338 -24.80 -17.99 -24.51
N ARG A 339 -25.46 -18.29 -23.39
CA ARG A 339 -24.91 -19.12 -22.30
C ARG A 339 -24.82 -20.61 -22.63
N SER A 340 -25.53 -21.04 -23.67
CA SER A 340 -25.44 -22.42 -24.16
C SER A 340 -24.24 -22.64 -25.09
N CYS A 341 -23.62 -21.57 -25.61
CA CYS A 341 -22.42 -21.72 -26.44
C CYS A 341 -21.24 -22.29 -25.63
N PRO A 342 -20.58 -23.36 -26.11
CA PRO A 342 -19.31 -23.87 -25.57
C PRO A 342 -18.28 -22.77 -25.26
N ALA A 343 -18.01 -21.88 -26.22
CA ALA A 343 -17.05 -20.78 -26.02
C ALA A 343 -17.45 -19.83 -24.87
N TYR A 344 -18.76 -19.61 -24.65
CA TYR A 344 -19.22 -18.83 -23.49
C TYR A 344 -18.86 -19.53 -22.19
N ARG A 345 -19.07 -20.86 -22.13
CA ARG A 345 -18.75 -21.66 -20.94
C ARG A 345 -17.25 -21.65 -20.66
N ASP A 346 -16.41 -21.73 -21.69
CA ASP A 346 -14.95 -21.71 -21.51
C ASP A 346 -14.45 -20.38 -20.96
N PHE A 347 -14.97 -19.24 -21.48
CA PHE A 347 -14.69 -17.93 -20.91
C PHE A 347 -15.19 -17.82 -19.46
N LEU A 348 -16.38 -18.35 -19.18
CA LEU A 348 -16.95 -18.34 -17.84
C LEU A 348 -16.10 -19.15 -16.85
N GLN A 349 -15.54 -20.28 -17.30
CA GLN A 349 -14.67 -21.14 -16.49
C GLN A 349 -13.31 -20.47 -16.23
N SER A 350 -12.70 -19.90 -17.27
CA SER A 350 -11.33 -19.36 -17.21
C SER A 350 -11.25 -17.99 -16.54
N TYR A 351 -12.30 -17.17 -16.64
CA TYR A 351 -12.29 -15.80 -16.10
C TYR A 351 -13.14 -15.61 -14.85
N HIS A 352 -14.15 -16.46 -14.63
CA HIS A 352 -15.09 -16.31 -13.51
C HIS A 352 -15.15 -17.54 -12.61
N VAL A 353 -14.47 -18.62 -12.97
CA VAL A 353 -14.47 -19.90 -12.24
C VAL A 353 -15.89 -20.45 -12.05
N LYS A 354 -16.72 -20.25 -13.08
CA LYS A 354 -18.13 -20.66 -13.11
C LYS A 354 -18.40 -21.52 -14.35
N THR A 355 -19.42 -22.36 -14.27
CA THR A 355 -20.00 -23.09 -15.39
C THR A 355 -21.51 -22.86 -15.43
N THR A 356 -22.13 -23.13 -16.56
CA THR A 356 -23.60 -23.15 -16.69
C THR A 356 -24.13 -24.54 -16.33
N ALA A 357 -25.15 -24.60 -15.47
CA ALA A 357 -25.76 -25.84 -14.97
C ALA A 357 -27.21 -25.62 -14.46
N GLY A 358 -27.82 -26.65 -13.88
CA GLY A 358 -29.19 -26.60 -13.31
C GLY A 358 -30.31 -26.99 -14.30
N ILE A 359 -31.58 -26.81 -13.89
CA ILE A 359 -32.74 -27.12 -14.74
C ILE A 359 -32.72 -26.18 -15.95
N GLY A 360 -32.53 -26.75 -17.14
CA GLY A 360 -32.35 -26.00 -18.40
C GLY A 360 -30.89 -25.69 -18.76
N GLY A 361 -29.92 -25.93 -17.87
CA GLY A 361 -28.47 -25.84 -18.19
C GLY A 361 -27.90 -24.42 -18.34
N LEU A 362 -28.62 -23.38 -17.90
CA LEU A 362 -28.27 -21.98 -18.19
C LEU A 362 -28.00 -21.12 -16.93
N ASN A 363 -27.97 -21.70 -15.73
CA ASN A 363 -27.68 -20.94 -14.51
C ASN A 363 -26.18 -21.01 -14.17
N ASP A 364 -25.59 -19.88 -13.83
CA ASP A 364 -24.23 -19.80 -13.31
C ASP A 364 -24.10 -20.62 -12.02
N GLN A 365 -23.10 -21.50 -11.97
CA GLN A 365 -22.68 -22.25 -10.80
C GLN A 365 -21.16 -22.20 -10.70
N TYR A 366 -20.62 -22.09 -9.49
CA TYR A 366 -19.17 -22.17 -9.30
C TYR A 366 -18.64 -23.54 -9.71
N LEU A 367 -17.49 -23.58 -10.38
CA LEU A 367 -16.77 -24.83 -10.63
C LEU A 367 -16.34 -25.48 -9.31
N ASN A 368 -15.83 -24.65 -8.40
CA ASN A 368 -15.48 -25.04 -7.05
C ASN A 368 -15.73 -23.86 -6.12
N SER A 369 -16.45 -24.08 -5.02
CA SER A 369 -16.76 -23.02 -4.05
C SER A 369 -15.51 -22.46 -3.36
N THR A 370 -14.40 -23.20 -3.35
CA THR A 370 -13.11 -22.78 -2.77
C THR A 370 -12.29 -21.85 -3.67
N ILE A 371 -12.77 -21.56 -4.88
CA ILE A 371 -12.09 -20.70 -5.87
C ILE A 371 -13.07 -19.63 -6.31
N SER A 372 -13.33 -18.68 -5.42
CA SER A 372 -14.31 -17.62 -5.65
C SER A 372 -13.91 -16.35 -4.91
N GLY A 373 -14.54 -15.23 -5.29
CA GLY A 373 -14.28 -13.94 -4.69
C GLY A 373 -12.79 -13.57 -4.76
N PRO A 374 -12.15 -13.17 -3.66
CA PRO A 374 -10.76 -12.73 -3.66
C PRO A 374 -9.75 -13.89 -3.80
N ALA A 375 -10.21 -15.13 -3.64
CA ALA A 375 -9.44 -16.36 -3.86
C ALA A 375 -9.72 -17.00 -5.23
N GLY A 376 -10.39 -16.28 -6.14
CA GLY A 376 -10.68 -16.72 -7.50
C GLY A 376 -9.49 -16.58 -8.46
N PHE A 377 -9.75 -16.76 -9.75
CA PHE A 377 -8.81 -16.33 -10.79
C PHE A 377 -8.87 -14.82 -10.97
N HIS A 378 -7.69 -14.21 -10.99
CA HIS A 378 -7.54 -12.78 -11.29
C HIS A 378 -6.64 -12.63 -12.52
N HIS A 379 -6.80 -11.52 -13.22
CA HIS A 379 -6.20 -11.32 -14.54
C HIS A 379 -5.63 -9.90 -14.65
N PHE A 380 -4.47 -9.78 -15.29
CA PHE A 380 -3.77 -8.50 -15.53
C PHE A 380 -3.47 -8.25 -17.01
N ASP A 381 -3.69 -9.27 -17.85
CA ASP A 381 -3.22 -9.45 -19.21
C ASP A 381 -4.34 -9.34 -20.25
N ILE A 382 -5.48 -8.73 -19.88
CA ILE A 382 -6.65 -8.62 -20.75
C ILE A 382 -6.52 -7.41 -21.69
N ASP A 383 -6.70 -7.66 -22.99
CA ASP A 383 -6.80 -6.68 -24.07
C ASP A 383 -5.73 -5.57 -24.01
N GLN A 384 -4.48 -5.95 -23.71
CA GLN A 384 -3.40 -4.98 -23.60
C GLN A 384 -3.19 -4.26 -24.94
N PRO A 385 -3.13 -2.92 -24.96
CA PRO A 385 -2.93 -2.17 -26.19
C PRO A 385 -1.54 -2.50 -26.77
N PRO A 386 -1.45 -2.73 -28.10
CA PRO A 386 -0.19 -3.07 -28.74
C PRO A 386 0.87 -1.99 -28.48
N THR A 387 2.14 -2.42 -28.45
CA THR A 387 3.31 -1.54 -28.28
C THR A 387 3.59 -0.70 -29.52
N ILE A 388 3.10 -1.13 -30.70
CA ILE A 388 3.30 -0.49 -31.99
C ILE A 388 1.94 -0.39 -32.72
N GLY A 389 1.57 0.81 -33.18
CA GLY A 389 0.32 1.09 -33.89
C GLY A 389 -0.65 1.98 -33.11
N LEU A 390 -1.77 2.36 -33.74
CA LEU A 390 -2.84 3.10 -33.09
C LEU A 390 -3.71 2.11 -32.30
N ALA A 391 -3.52 2.05 -30.99
CA ALA A 391 -4.41 1.32 -30.10
C ALA A 391 -5.66 2.17 -29.83
N THR A 392 -6.83 1.69 -30.25
CA THR A 392 -8.11 2.40 -30.09
C THR A 392 -8.64 2.36 -28.65
N ASN A 393 -8.05 1.53 -27.79
CA ASN A 393 -8.47 1.36 -26.41
C ASN A 393 -7.67 2.14 -25.36
N ILE A 394 -6.62 2.86 -25.76
CA ILE A 394 -5.89 3.75 -24.85
C ILE A 394 -6.76 4.94 -24.47
N LEU A 395 -6.85 5.21 -23.16
CA LEU A 395 -7.55 6.36 -22.58
C LEU A 395 -6.58 7.45 -22.15
N MET A 396 -5.45 7.06 -21.56
CA MET A 396 -4.41 7.95 -21.07
C MET A 396 -3.04 7.33 -21.33
N ASP A 397 -2.07 8.16 -21.69
CA ASP A 397 -0.66 7.79 -21.78
C ASP A 397 0.18 9.05 -21.53
N GLN A 398 0.52 9.28 -20.26
CA GLN A 398 1.16 10.51 -19.80
C GLN A 398 2.27 10.21 -18.79
N SER A 399 3.34 10.99 -18.85
CA SER A 399 4.36 11.03 -17.79
C SER A 399 4.08 12.16 -16.82
N PHE A 400 4.29 11.88 -15.54
CA PHE A 400 4.16 12.81 -14.44
C PHE A 400 5.54 12.99 -13.79
N PRO A 401 5.89 14.21 -13.38
CA PRO A 401 7.08 14.39 -12.56
C PRO A 401 6.86 13.68 -11.23
N GLY A 402 7.84 12.90 -10.76
CA GLY A 402 7.87 12.52 -9.36
C GLY A 402 8.30 13.69 -8.50
N GLY A 403 7.89 13.65 -7.24
CA GLY A 403 8.41 14.50 -6.19
C GLY A 403 9.13 13.68 -5.12
N GLU A 404 9.76 14.38 -4.18
CA GLU A 404 10.35 13.76 -2.99
C GLU A 404 9.33 12.99 -2.15
N ASN A 405 8.03 13.33 -2.24
CA ASN A 405 6.91 12.63 -1.59
C ASN A 405 5.69 12.60 -2.53
N THR A 406 5.36 11.42 -3.06
CA THR A 406 4.25 11.26 -4.01
C THR A 406 3.31 10.13 -3.59
N VAL A 407 2.04 10.43 -3.35
CA VAL A 407 1.00 9.41 -3.13
C VAL A 407 0.15 9.28 -4.40
N ILE A 408 0.16 8.08 -5.00
CA ILE A 408 -0.56 7.75 -6.22
C ILE A 408 -1.74 6.84 -5.86
N TYR A 409 -2.94 7.36 -5.97
CA TYR A 409 -4.17 6.61 -5.70
C TYR A 409 -4.83 6.17 -7.01
N VAL A 410 -4.85 4.87 -7.26
CA VAL A 410 -5.64 4.27 -8.35
C VAL A 410 -7.01 3.91 -7.82
N LYS A 411 -7.99 4.75 -8.15
CA LYS A 411 -9.35 4.65 -7.64
C LYS A 411 -10.17 3.70 -8.51
N ASN A 412 -10.83 2.75 -7.85
CA ASN A 412 -11.77 1.81 -8.48
C ASN A 412 -11.22 1.00 -9.67
N GLY A 413 -9.98 0.52 -9.59
CA GLY A 413 -9.44 -0.41 -10.57
C GLY A 413 -8.10 -1.04 -10.15
N PRO A 414 -7.71 -2.15 -10.79
CA PRO A 414 -6.40 -2.76 -10.58
C PRO A 414 -5.28 -1.91 -11.19
N VAL A 415 -4.07 -2.12 -10.72
CA VAL A 415 -2.88 -1.43 -11.21
C VAL A 415 -1.72 -2.39 -11.45
N ARG A 416 -0.98 -2.16 -12.53
CA ARG A 416 0.30 -2.80 -12.83
C ARG A 416 1.42 -1.84 -12.48
N VAL A 417 2.47 -2.35 -11.84
CA VAL A 417 3.66 -1.57 -11.45
C VAL A 417 4.93 -2.27 -11.91
N HIS A 418 5.92 -1.48 -12.34
CA HIS A 418 7.27 -1.91 -12.70
C HIS A 418 8.19 -0.71 -12.97
N GLY A 419 9.49 -0.96 -13.06
CA GLY A 419 10.51 -0.01 -13.47
C GLY A 419 11.55 0.28 -12.39
N THR A 420 12.47 1.18 -12.70
CA THR A 420 13.43 1.72 -11.73
C THR A 420 12.88 3.04 -11.22
N TYR A 421 12.86 3.27 -9.91
CA TYR A 421 12.32 4.50 -9.33
C TYR A 421 13.41 5.33 -8.63
N GLN A 422 13.27 6.66 -8.72
CA GLN A 422 14.04 7.65 -7.98
C GLN A 422 13.05 8.61 -7.28
N GLY A 423 13.11 8.75 -5.96
CA GLY A 423 12.16 9.50 -5.13
C GLY A 423 11.33 8.59 -4.22
N ARG A 424 10.36 9.18 -3.49
CA ARG A 424 9.52 8.44 -2.54
C ARG A 424 8.07 8.38 -2.99
N TYR A 425 7.55 7.16 -3.12
CA TYR A 425 6.23 6.89 -3.67
C TYR A 425 5.43 5.96 -2.76
N THR A 426 4.14 6.23 -2.64
CA THR A 426 3.16 5.27 -2.13
C THR A 426 2.07 5.07 -3.18
N VAL A 427 1.90 3.84 -3.68
CA VAL A 427 0.80 3.46 -4.57
C VAL A 427 -0.30 2.82 -3.74
N VAL A 428 -1.54 3.31 -3.87
CA VAL A 428 -2.70 2.78 -3.15
C VAL A 428 -3.85 2.47 -4.10
N THR A 429 -4.56 1.37 -3.85
CA THR A 429 -5.78 0.98 -4.55
C THR A 429 -6.97 0.88 -3.60
N ASP A 430 -8.20 0.89 -4.14
CA ASP A 430 -9.38 0.46 -3.39
C ASP A 430 -9.38 -1.07 -3.17
N GLU A 431 -10.38 -1.60 -2.44
CA GLU A 431 -10.50 -3.05 -2.23
C GLU A 431 -11.01 -3.77 -3.49
N TYR A 432 -12.14 -3.33 -4.02
CA TYR A 432 -12.77 -3.94 -5.19
C TYR A 432 -13.62 -2.93 -5.95
N THR A 433 -13.98 -3.32 -7.18
CA THR A 433 -14.93 -2.62 -8.03
C THR A 433 -15.92 -3.61 -8.59
N THR A 434 -17.21 -3.27 -8.53
CA THR A 434 -18.27 -4.09 -9.12
C THR A 434 -18.59 -3.62 -10.53
N TYR A 435 -18.95 -4.55 -11.41
CA TYR A 435 -19.26 -4.25 -12.80
C TYR A 435 -20.32 -5.22 -13.33
N ARG A 436 -21.13 -4.75 -14.29
CA ARG A 436 -22.07 -5.60 -15.02
C ARG A 436 -21.34 -6.39 -16.10
N ARG A 437 -21.52 -7.70 -16.10
CA ARG A 437 -20.93 -8.59 -17.12
C ARG A 437 -21.35 -8.12 -18.52
N HIS A 438 -20.44 -8.19 -19.47
CA HIS A 438 -20.70 -7.67 -20.81
C HIS A 438 -21.56 -8.64 -21.66
N ALA A 439 -21.24 -9.93 -21.70
CA ALA A 439 -22.07 -10.91 -22.40
C ALA A 439 -23.12 -11.53 -21.45
N TRP A 440 -24.38 -11.11 -21.62
CA TRP A 440 -25.55 -11.65 -20.92
C TRP A 440 -26.80 -11.51 -21.80
N PRO A 441 -27.74 -12.50 -21.82
CA PRO A 441 -28.90 -12.52 -22.73
C PRO A 441 -30.04 -11.57 -22.34
N ASP A 442 -29.96 -10.85 -21.23
CA ASP A 442 -30.99 -9.93 -20.77
C ASP A 442 -30.44 -8.59 -20.25
N ILE A 443 -31.36 -7.66 -19.95
CA ILE A 443 -31.06 -6.31 -19.46
C ILE A 443 -30.51 -6.27 -18.02
N ASN A 444 -30.75 -7.32 -17.24
CA ASN A 444 -30.34 -7.48 -15.84
C ASN A 444 -29.07 -8.32 -15.77
N SER A 445 -28.02 -7.88 -16.47
CA SER A 445 -26.72 -8.55 -16.45
C SER A 445 -26.20 -8.76 -15.03
N PRO A 446 -25.61 -9.94 -14.71
CA PRO A 446 -25.06 -10.20 -13.40
C PRO A 446 -23.98 -9.18 -13.06
N ILE A 447 -23.93 -8.85 -11.77
CA ILE A 447 -22.89 -8.00 -11.20
C ILE A 447 -21.78 -8.92 -10.72
N ASP A 448 -20.63 -8.82 -11.36
CA ASP A 448 -19.39 -9.48 -10.93
C ASP A 448 -18.48 -8.46 -10.24
N THR A 449 -17.47 -8.96 -9.54
CA THR A 449 -16.51 -8.15 -8.77
C THR A 449 -15.13 -8.34 -9.34
N ILE A 450 -14.42 -7.23 -9.58
CA ILE A 450 -12.97 -7.25 -9.79
C ILE A 450 -12.28 -6.72 -8.54
N TRP A 451 -11.25 -7.41 -8.09
CA TRP A 451 -10.43 -6.96 -6.97
C TRP A 451 -9.37 -6.00 -7.49
N ASN A 452 -9.20 -4.89 -6.79
CA ASN A 452 -8.32 -3.80 -7.21
C ASN A 452 -6.89 -4.08 -6.75
N ASN A 453 -6.35 -5.20 -7.25
CA ASN A 453 -5.04 -5.70 -6.87
C ASN A 453 -3.92 -4.84 -7.46
N ILE A 454 -2.76 -4.88 -6.81
CA ILE A 454 -1.50 -4.39 -7.39
C ILE A 454 -0.76 -5.57 -8.01
N TRP A 455 -0.39 -5.43 -9.28
CA TRP A 455 0.33 -6.42 -10.06
C TRP A 455 1.76 -5.97 -10.32
N ILE A 456 2.73 -6.69 -9.80
CA ILE A 456 4.15 -6.50 -10.12
C ILE A 456 4.44 -7.28 -11.40
N THR A 457 4.59 -6.56 -12.50
CA THR A 457 4.67 -7.18 -13.85
C THR A 457 6.09 -7.34 -14.38
N ASN A 458 7.04 -6.66 -13.76
CA ASN A 458 8.47 -6.73 -13.99
C ASN A 458 9.16 -6.15 -12.73
N ASP A 459 10.49 -6.17 -12.70
CA ASP A 459 11.32 -5.62 -11.63
C ASP A 459 10.86 -4.23 -11.18
N LEU A 460 10.90 -4.00 -9.87
CA LEU A 460 10.66 -2.72 -9.23
C LEU A 460 11.88 -2.35 -8.39
N ILE A 461 12.81 -1.61 -9.00
CA ILE A 461 14.16 -1.43 -8.48
C ILE A 461 14.37 0.00 -7.97
N ASN A 462 14.96 0.11 -6.78
CA ASN A 462 15.48 1.37 -6.29
C ASN A 462 16.71 1.78 -7.12
N VAL A 463 16.74 3.02 -7.61
CA VAL A 463 17.86 3.53 -8.44
C VAL A 463 19.23 3.38 -7.78
N ASP A 464 19.33 3.45 -6.45
CA ASP A 464 20.60 3.30 -5.73
C ASP A 464 21.11 1.84 -5.77
N ALA A 465 20.20 0.87 -5.86
CA ALA A 465 20.52 -0.56 -5.89
C ALA A 465 20.79 -1.11 -7.29
N VAL A 466 20.80 -0.27 -8.33
CA VAL A 466 21.14 -0.69 -9.70
C VAL A 466 22.61 -1.06 -9.79
N GLY A 467 22.91 -2.25 -10.30
CA GLY A 467 24.27 -2.78 -10.40
C GLY A 467 24.79 -3.49 -9.14
N PHE A 468 23.97 -3.61 -8.09
CA PHE A 468 24.31 -4.31 -6.86
C PHE A 468 23.59 -5.66 -6.80
N ALA A 469 24.34 -6.76 -6.74
CA ALA A 469 23.79 -8.11 -6.82
C ALA A 469 22.80 -8.44 -5.69
N SER A 470 21.61 -8.92 -6.07
CA SER A 470 20.32 -8.96 -5.36
C SER A 470 20.25 -9.69 -4.01
N GLY A 471 21.38 -10.14 -3.47
CA GLY A 471 21.47 -11.02 -2.31
C GLY A 471 21.58 -12.50 -2.69
N PRO A 472 21.95 -13.37 -1.74
CA PRO A 472 22.09 -14.81 -2.00
C PRO A 472 20.73 -15.50 -2.20
N PRO A 473 20.58 -16.38 -3.22
CA PRO A 473 21.61 -16.79 -4.17
C PRO A 473 21.86 -15.73 -5.24
N LEU A 474 23.11 -15.51 -5.62
CA LEU A 474 23.50 -14.44 -6.54
C LEU A 474 23.19 -14.83 -8.01
N TYR A 475 22.02 -14.46 -8.49
CA TYR A 475 21.60 -14.66 -9.88
C TYR A 475 21.27 -13.36 -10.63
N VAL A 476 21.00 -12.26 -9.91
CA VAL A 476 20.63 -10.97 -10.49
C VAL A 476 21.56 -9.87 -9.98
N ASP A 477 22.04 -9.02 -10.89
CA ASP A 477 22.98 -7.92 -10.60
C ASP A 477 22.26 -6.59 -10.26
N ASN A 478 21.11 -6.63 -9.58
CA ASN A 478 20.36 -5.44 -9.15
C ASN A 478 19.56 -5.68 -7.87
N GLY A 479 19.29 -4.61 -7.11
CA GLY A 479 18.26 -4.59 -6.07
C GLY A 479 18.76 -4.85 -4.66
N ASN A 480 20.06 -5.01 -4.43
CA ASN A 480 20.61 -5.14 -3.09
C ASN A 480 20.80 -3.76 -2.44
N LEU A 481 20.15 -3.57 -1.28
CA LEU A 481 20.16 -2.34 -0.50
C LEU A 481 21.06 -2.39 0.74
N ASP A 482 21.93 -3.40 0.90
CA ASP A 482 22.81 -3.56 2.06
C ASP A 482 23.72 -2.34 2.29
N GLU A 483 24.33 -1.81 1.22
CA GLU A 483 25.17 -0.58 1.29
C GLU A 483 24.34 0.71 1.49
N PHE A 484 23.01 0.61 1.38
CA PHE A 484 22.06 1.73 1.46
C PHE A 484 21.08 1.58 2.63
N GLN A 485 21.43 0.77 3.64
CA GLN A 485 20.69 0.73 4.90
C GLN A 485 21.05 1.93 5.79
N PRO A 486 20.08 2.48 6.55
CA PRO A 486 20.34 3.53 7.51
C PRO A 486 21.08 2.96 8.74
N GLY A 487 21.87 3.80 9.41
CA GLY A 487 22.48 3.47 10.69
C GLY A 487 21.46 3.43 11.84
N SER A 488 21.91 2.99 13.02
CA SER A 488 21.03 2.77 14.19
C SER A 488 20.26 4.00 14.69
N GLY A 489 20.71 5.22 14.36
CA GLY A 489 20.01 6.47 14.67
C GLY A 489 19.18 7.02 13.51
N CYS A 490 18.93 6.22 12.47
CA CYS A 490 18.35 6.64 11.19
C CYS A 490 19.22 7.65 10.41
N GLU A 491 20.54 7.56 10.52
CA GLU A 491 21.49 8.32 9.72
C GLU A 491 21.86 7.61 8.41
N GLY A 492 21.89 8.35 7.30
CA GLY A 492 22.19 7.78 5.98
C GLY A 492 21.04 6.92 5.45
N GLY A 493 21.37 5.97 4.58
CA GLY A 493 20.40 5.14 3.87
C GLY A 493 19.98 5.72 2.53
N SER A 494 18.96 5.09 1.92
CA SER A 494 18.37 5.51 0.65
C SER A 494 17.28 6.56 0.87
N GLU A 495 17.29 7.61 0.04
CA GLU A 495 16.18 8.57 -0.04
C GLU A 495 15.09 8.14 -1.03
N ASN A 496 15.34 7.07 -1.79
CA ASN A 496 14.41 6.50 -2.76
C ASN A 496 13.63 5.37 -2.09
N ILE A 497 12.31 5.50 -1.95
CA ILE A 497 11.49 4.56 -1.16
C ILE A 497 10.16 4.29 -1.86
N MET A 498 9.76 3.02 -1.91
CA MET A 498 8.50 2.59 -2.52
C MET A 498 7.61 1.87 -1.52
N GLY A 499 6.37 2.30 -1.39
CA GLY A 499 5.31 1.62 -0.67
C GLY A 499 4.19 1.19 -1.61
N LEU A 500 3.80 -0.08 -1.59
CA LEU A 500 2.64 -0.61 -2.30
C LEU A 500 1.57 -0.99 -1.28
N VAL A 501 0.43 -0.29 -1.30
CA VAL A 501 -0.69 -0.50 -0.37
C VAL A 501 -1.91 -0.94 -1.15
N SER A 502 -2.06 -2.25 -1.32
CA SER A 502 -3.20 -2.82 -2.01
C SER A 502 -4.40 -2.92 -1.08
N GLY A 503 -5.56 -2.46 -1.55
CA GLY A 503 -6.82 -2.70 -0.87
C GLY A 503 -7.24 -4.17 -0.86
N ALA A 504 -6.65 -5.03 -1.70
CA ALA A 504 -6.91 -6.47 -1.75
C ALA A 504 -5.60 -7.26 -1.75
N ASN A 505 -5.15 -7.75 -2.91
CA ASN A 505 -3.94 -8.55 -3.08
C ASN A 505 -2.79 -7.78 -3.71
N ILE A 506 -1.58 -8.24 -3.45
CA ILE A 506 -0.40 -7.91 -4.26
C ILE A 506 0.04 -9.19 -4.97
N TYR A 507 0.11 -9.15 -6.30
CA TYR A 507 0.49 -10.30 -7.11
C TYR A 507 1.82 -10.07 -7.81
N ILE A 508 2.69 -11.09 -7.78
CA ILE A 508 3.74 -11.22 -8.80
C ILE A 508 3.08 -11.84 -10.03
N ALA A 509 2.96 -11.05 -11.09
CA ALA A 509 2.28 -11.46 -12.32
C ALA A 509 3.09 -12.51 -13.08
N ASN A 510 2.41 -13.39 -13.82
CA ASN A 510 3.05 -14.37 -14.70
C ASN A 510 3.51 -13.70 -16.00
N THR A 511 4.70 -13.12 -16.00
CA THR A 511 5.32 -12.53 -17.19
C THR A 511 6.66 -13.22 -17.50
N LEU A 512 7.13 -13.14 -18.75
CA LEU A 512 8.46 -13.63 -19.09
C LEU A 512 9.56 -13.00 -18.24
N ALA A 513 9.42 -11.72 -17.92
CA ALA A 513 10.34 -10.99 -17.06
C ALA A 513 10.34 -11.55 -15.63
N ASN A 514 9.19 -12.06 -15.16
CA ASN A 514 9.06 -12.67 -13.83
C ASN A 514 9.28 -14.19 -13.84
N GLY A 515 9.97 -14.72 -14.85
CA GLY A 515 10.38 -16.12 -14.90
C GLY A 515 9.29 -17.11 -15.34
N ALA A 516 8.23 -16.65 -16.03
CA ALA A 516 7.19 -17.51 -16.58
C ALA A 516 7.75 -18.70 -17.38
N VAL A 517 6.94 -19.76 -17.46
CA VAL A 517 7.25 -20.99 -18.21
C VAL A 517 8.56 -21.61 -17.72
N ASN A 518 8.63 -21.84 -16.41
CA ASN A 518 9.78 -22.47 -15.75
C ASN A 518 11.12 -21.77 -16.06
N ARG A 519 11.17 -20.44 -15.88
CA ARG A 519 12.33 -19.58 -16.18
C ARG A 519 12.81 -19.71 -17.63
N GLN A 520 11.89 -19.68 -18.59
CA GLN A 520 12.28 -19.80 -19.99
C GLN A 520 13.34 -18.76 -20.42
N SER A 521 13.25 -17.54 -19.87
CA SER A 521 14.19 -16.43 -20.14
C SER A 521 15.31 -16.30 -19.10
N ASP A 522 15.50 -17.33 -18.26
CA ASP A 522 16.42 -17.32 -17.11
C ASP A 522 16.20 -16.12 -16.16
N SER A 523 14.95 -15.70 -16.01
CA SER A 523 14.57 -14.50 -15.27
C SER A 523 14.13 -14.80 -13.84
N HIS A 524 14.24 -13.78 -13.00
CA HIS A 524 13.83 -13.72 -11.59
C HIS A 524 13.05 -12.40 -11.41
N ILE A 525 12.57 -12.11 -10.20
CA ILE A 525 11.96 -10.81 -9.90
C ILE A 525 12.70 -10.12 -8.76
N VAL A 526 12.98 -8.83 -8.94
CA VAL A 526 13.54 -7.94 -7.92
C VAL A 526 12.50 -6.91 -7.49
N ILE A 527 12.29 -6.80 -6.18
CA ILE A 527 11.32 -5.89 -5.57
C ILE A 527 12.02 -5.13 -4.44
N ASN A 528 12.18 -3.83 -4.63
CA ASN A 528 12.59 -2.89 -3.58
C ASN A 528 11.36 -2.10 -3.13
N ALA A 529 10.56 -2.63 -2.20
CA ALA A 529 9.35 -1.96 -1.73
C ALA A 529 8.80 -2.54 -0.42
N GLY A 530 8.17 -1.70 0.40
CA GLY A 530 7.27 -2.14 1.46
C GLY A 530 5.90 -2.51 0.89
N LEU A 531 5.45 -3.74 1.14
CA LEU A 531 4.23 -4.32 0.58
C LEU A 531 3.15 -4.45 1.67
N ILE A 532 1.95 -3.91 1.42
CA ILE A 532 0.78 -4.07 2.29
C ILE A 532 -0.40 -4.61 1.47
N ALA A 533 -0.87 -5.82 1.79
CA ALA A 533 -2.07 -6.43 1.24
C ALA A 533 -3.17 -6.46 2.32
N LEU A 534 -4.04 -5.46 2.33
CA LEU A 534 -4.89 -5.14 3.49
C LEU A 534 -6.02 -6.13 3.77
N ASN A 535 -6.59 -6.74 2.73
CA ASN A 535 -7.73 -7.66 2.87
C ASN A 535 -7.40 -9.11 2.51
N GLU A 536 -6.25 -9.38 1.89
CA GLU A 536 -5.82 -10.74 1.55
C GLU A 536 -4.29 -10.90 1.66
N SER A 537 -3.57 -11.08 0.54
CA SER A 537 -2.22 -11.65 0.56
C SER A 537 -1.27 -11.07 -0.48
N PHE A 538 0.03 -11.20 -0.20
CA PHE A 538 1.09 -11.10 -1.19
C PHE A 538 1.43 -12.50 -1.73
N VAL A 539 1.23 -12.74 -3.02
CA VAL A 539 1.26 -14.10 -3.59
C VAL A 539 1.71 -14.10 -5.05
N VAL A 540 2.29 -15.21 -5.52
CA VAL A 540 2.61 -15.38 -6.95
C VAL A 540 1.38 -15.84 -7.73
N GLN A 541 1.23 -15.37 -8.98
CA GLN A 541 0.13 -15.78 -9.86
C GLN A 541 0.31 -17.21 -10.40
N TYR A 542 0.17 -18.23 -9.54
CA TYR A 542 0.43 -19.64 -9.89
C TYR A 542 -0.71 -20.32 -10.66
N TRP A 543 -1.89 -19.70 -10.78
CA TRP A 543 -2.98 -20.29 -11.57
C TRP A 543 -2.79 -20.10 -13.07
N GLN A 544 -2.11 -19.03 -13.49
CA GLN A 544 -1.64 -18.91 -14.88
C GLN A 544 -0.31 -19.65 -14.99
N ASN A 545 -0.34 -20.98 -15.05
CA ASN A 545 0.84 -21.85 -15.11
C ASN A 545 0.91 -22.64 -16.43
N SER A 546 2.09 -23.16 -16.74
CA SER A 546 2.39 -23.91 -17.99
C SER A 546 2.56 -25.42 -17.76
N THR A 547 2.06 -25.92 -16.63
CA THR A 547 2.23 -27.34 -16.27
C THR A 547 1.11 -28.19 -16.85
N ASN A 548 1.46 -29.38 -17.33
CA ASN A 548 0.52 -30.29 -17.99
C ASN A 548 0.22 -31.54 -17.15
N SER A 549 0.27 -31.41 -15.83
CA SER A 549 0.03 -32.54 -14.94
C SER A 549 -1.45 -32.87 -14.90
N VAL A 550 -1.82 -34.14 -15.05
CA VAL A 550 -3.23 -34.54 -15.16
C VAL A 550 -3.90 -34.59 -13.79
N VAL A 551 -5.06 -33.93 -13.67
CA VAL A 551 -5.90 -33.92 -12.47
C VAL A 551 -7.35 -34.22 -12.87
N PHE A 552 -8.11 -34.80 -11.94
CA PHE A 552 -9.51 -35.15 -12.16
C PHE A 552 -10.45 -34.15 -11.46
N ASP A 553 -11.38 -33.58 -12.22
CA ASP A 553 -12.45 -32.72 -11.73
C ASP A 553 -13.78 -33.49 -11.80
N PRO A 554 -14.64 -33.43 -10.77
CA PRO A 554 -15.93 -34.11 -10.77
C PRO A 554 -16.91 -33.62 -11.85
N VAL A 555 -16.77 -32.39 -12.35
CA VAL A 555 -17.67 -31.75 -13.32
C VAL A 555 -17.10 -31.79 -14.74
N LEU A 556 -15.81 -31.46 -14.90
CA LEU A 556 -15.14 -31.33 -16.20
C LEU A 556 -14.38 -32.59 -16.62
N GLY A 557 -14.18 -33.56 -15.72
CA GLY A 557 -13.45 -34.80 -16.01
C GLY A 557 -11.93 -34.63 -15.89
N ASN A 558 -11.18 -35.36 -16.71
CA ASN A 558 -9.71 -35.22 -16.73
C ASN A 558 -9.33 -33.88 -17.35
N GLN A 559 -8.54 -33.09 -16.64
CA GLN A 559 -7.95 -31.85 -17.13
C GLN A 559 -6.45 -31.86 -16.81
N ILE A 560 -5.74 -30.86 -17.29
CA ILE A 560 -4.38 -30.57 -16.83
C ILE A 560 -4.36 -29.39 -15.86
N THR A 561 -3.30 -29.28 -15.06
CA THR A 561 -3.14 -28.27 -14.00
C THR A 561 -3.15 -26.81 -14.45
N GLN A 562 -2.92 -26.56 -15.73
CA GLN A 562 -3.08 -25.23 -16.32
C GLN A 562 -4.53 -24.89 -16.66
N GLU A 563 -5.45 -25.86 -16.71
CA GLU A 563 -6.85 -25.66 -17.10
C GLU A 563 -7.77 -25.43 -15.91
N PRO A 564 -8.94 -24.80 -16.11
CA PRO A 564 -9.93 -24.68 -15.07
C PRO A 564 -10.37 -26.04 -14.51
N PRO A 565 -10.64 -26.14 -13.20
CA PRO A 565 -10.53 -25.09 -12.20
C PRO A 565 -9.13 -24.86 -11.62
N TRP A 566 -8.07 -25.53 -12.07
CA TRP A 566 -6.71 -25.41 -11.51
C TRP A 566 -5.96 -24.17 -11.98
N GLY A 567 -6.03 -23.90 -13.27
CA GLY A 567 -5.49 -22.71 -13.89
C GLY A 567 -6.48 -22.01 -14.82
N ASP A 568 -6.03 -20.91 -15.41
CA ASP A 568 -6.84 -20.11 -16.35
C ASP A 568 -6.54 -20.40 -17.82
N ALA A 569 -5.77 -21.46 -18.08
CA ALA A 569 -5.31 -21.96 -19.38
C ALA A 569 -4.42 -21.03 -20.21
N ARG A 570 -3.96 -19.90 -19.64
CA ARG A 570 -3.19 -18.87 -20.37
C ARG A 570 -1.71 -18.83 -20.01
N GLY A 571 -1.20 -19.87 -19.34
CA GLY A 571 0.20 -19.89 -18.88
C GLY A 571 1.19 -20.22 -19.98
N ASP A 572 0.81 -21.03 -20.97
CA ASP A 572 1.65 -21.45 -22.09
C ASP A 572 1.93 -20.32 -23.10
N GLU A 573 1.00 -19.37 -23.22
CA GLU A 573 1.07 -18.23 -24.16
C GLU A 573 2.08 -17.17 -23.75
N VAL A 574 2.45 -17.16 -22.47
CA VAL A 574 3.45 -16.22 -21.98
C VAL A 574 4.81 -16.53 -22.58
N GLY A 575 5.09 -17.81 -22.88
CA GLY A 575 6.37 -18.27 -23.43
C GLY A 575 6.34 -18.66 -24.90
N THR A 576 7.45 -19.21 -25.37
CA THR A 576 7.53 -19.82 -26.72
C THR A 576 7.45 -21.34 -26.69
N VAL A 577 7.31 -21.93 -25.50
CA VAL A 577 7.18 -23.37 -25.29
C VAL A 577 5.78 -23.62 -24.73
N GLY A 578 4.97 -24.43 -25.41
CA GLY A 578 3.59 -24.68 -25.02
C GLY A 578 3.40 -25.71 -23.90
N SER A 579 4.40 -25.91 -23.04
CA SER A 579 4.29 -26.58 -21.72
C SER A 579 5.67 -26.73 -21.09
N SER A 580 5.75 -26.57 -19.77
CA SER A 580 6.96 -26.80 -18.96
C SER A 580 7.00 -28.18 -18.28
N GLY A 581 6.05 -29.08 -18.60
CA GLY A 581 5.94 -30.39 -17.98
C GLY A 581 5.33 -30.33 -16.58
N ALA A 582 5.98 -30.96 -15.59
CA ALA A 582 5.53 -30.97 -14.19
C ALA A 582 6.11 -29.83 -13.34
N ASN A 583 6.90 -28.93 -13.91
CA ASN A 583 7.55 -27.84 -13.17
C ASN A 583 7.32 -26.52 -13.87
N ASP A 584 6.74 -25.54 -13.17
CA ASP A 584 6.71 -24.13 -13.53
C ASP A 584 7.32 -23.33 -12.37
N LEU A 585 8.60 -23.58 -12.13
CA LEU A 585 9.38 -22.90 -11.10
C LEU A 585 10.01 -21.65 -11.72
N ARG A 586 9.54 -20.48 -11.30
CA ARG A 586 9.81 -19.18 -11.92
C ARG A 586 11.01 -18.45 -11.32
N GLY A 587 11.84 -19.16 -10.55
CA GLY A 587 13.05 -18.59 -9.96
C GLY A 587 12.82 -18.03 -8.56
N TYR A 588 13.46 -16.90 -8.27
CA TYR A 588 13.49 -16.30 -6.93
C TYR A 588 12.79 -14.95 -6.93
N VAL A 589 12.12 -14.66 -5.82
CA VAL A 589 11.69 -13.32 -5.44
C VAL A 589 12.77 -12.71 -4.56
N TYR A 590 13.52 -11.75 -5.10
CA TYR A 590 14.45 -10.92 -4.34
C TYR A 590 13.71 -9.71 -3.81
N LEU A 591 13.29 -9.79 -2.56
CA LEU A 591 12.62 -8.70 -1.86
C LEU A 591 13.64 -8.02 -0.94
N TRP A 592 13.86 -6.73 -1.13
CA TRP A 592 14.35 -5.84 -0.07
C TRP A 592 13.20 -4.91 0.31
N GLY A 593 12.63 -5.12 1.49
CA GLY A 593 11.40 -4.46 1.85
C GLY A 593 10.75 -5.04 3.11
N GLY A 594 9.43 -5.12 3.09
CA GLY A 594 8.64 -5.76 4.14
C GLY A 594 7.30 -6.23 3.59
N VAL A 595 6.71 -7.25 4.18
CA VAL A 595 5.42 -7.82 3.78
C VAL A 595 4.44 -7.75 4.93
N VAL A 596 3.42 -6.93 4.79
CA VAL A 596 2.25 -6.89 5.66
C VAL A 596 1.05 -7.42 4.90
N GLN A 597 0.35 -8.40 5.47
CA GLN A 597 -0.80 -9.02 4.81
C GLN A 597 -1.85 -9.47 5.83
N LYS A 598 -3.06 -9.71 5.38
CA LYS A 598 -4.12 -10.26 6.23
C LYS A 598 -4.00 -11.77 6.37
N HIS A 599 -3.79 -12.44 5.24
CA HIS A 599 -3.63 -13.88 5.14
C HIS A 599 -2.29 -14.17 4.47
N ARG A 600 -1.66 -15.31 4.79
CA ARG A 600 -0.38 -15.68 4.20
C ARG A 600 -0.55 -16.11 2.74
N GLY A 601 0.16 -15.48 1.82
CA GLY A 601 0.18 -15.90 0.42
C GLY A 601 1.15 -17.04 0.12
N TYR A 602 0.76 -17.95 -0.78
CA TYR A 602 1.64 -19.00 -1.28
C TYR A 602 2.63 -18.47 -2.32
N MET A 603 3.92 -18.51 -2.02
CA MET A 603 4.95 -18.24 -3.02
C MET A 603 5.26 -19.45 -3.90
N LYS A 604 4.99 -20.67 -3.42
CA LYS A 604 5.29 -21.92 -4.13
C LYS A 604 4.26 -23.00 -3.78
N ARG A 605 3.78 -23.72 -4.79
CA ARG A 605 2.95 -24.92 -4.68
C ARG A 605 3.81 -26.14 -4.93
N ASN A 606 3.67 -27.14 -4.06
CA ASN A 606 4.43 -28.38 -4.15
C ASN A 606 3.62 -29.50 -4.88
N PRO A 607 4.27 -30.62 -5.23
CA PRO A 607 3.61 -31.74 -5.91
C PRO A 607 2.42 -32.35 -5.14
N ASN A 608 2.41 -32.28 -3.82
CA ASN A 608 1.34 -32.81 -2.98
C ASN A 608 0.13 -31.86 -2.87
N SER A 609 0.21 -30.69 -3.50
CA SER A 609 -0.89 -29.73 -3.54
C SER A 609 -1.97 -30.17 -4.54
N PRO A 610 -3.15 -29.53 -4.54
CA PRO A 610 -4.21 -29.74 -5.54
C PRO A 610 -3.78 -29.63 -7.01
N TYR A 611 -2.57 -29.15 -7.29
CA TYR A 611 -1.97 -29.04 -8.62
C TYR A 611 -1.24 -30.33 -9.05
N GLY A 612 -1.82 -31.51 -8.81
CA GLY A 612 -1.53 -32.70 -9.63
C GLY A 612 -0.08 -33.23 -9.74
N ASN A 613 0.76 -33.18 -8.69
CA ASN A 613 2.21 -33.46 -8.79
C ASN A 613 3.05 -32.38 -9.49
N ALA A 614 2.49 -31.19 -9.74
CA ALA A 614 3.23 -30.07 -10.28
C ALA A 614 3.91 -29.24 -9.18
N SER A 615 5.10 -28.71 -9.50
CA SER A 615 5.76 -27.67 -8.69
C SER A 615 5.62 -26.33 -9.40
N ILE A 616 4.94 -25.35 -8.79
CA ILE A 616 4.58 -24.08 -9.44
C ILE A 616 4.91 -22.92 -8.49
N GLY A 617 5.48 -21.83 -9.01
CA GLY A 617 5.73 -20.60 -8.26
C GLY A 617 7.20 -20.26 -8.12
N MET A 618 7.59 -19.60 -7.03
CA MET A 618 8.91 -19.01 -6.83
C MET A 618 9.47 -19.33 -5.44
N ASP A 619 10.79 -19.48 -5.38
CA ASP A 619 11.53 -19.47 -4.12
C ASP A 619 11.74 -18.02 -3.63
N LYS A 620 12.10 -17.86 -2.35
CA LYS A 620 12.16 -16.55 -1.69
C LYS A 620 13.61 -16.19 -1.33
N SER A 621 13.96 -14.93 -1.51
CA SER A 621 15.17 -14.29 -1.00
C SER A 621 14.74 -12.95 -0.40
N TYR A 622 14.48 -12.96 0.89
CA TYR A 622 13.73 -11.92 1.59
C TYR A 622 14.69 -11.19 2.54
N HIS A 623 14.80 -9.89 2.35
CA HIS A 623 15.67 -8.99 3.10
C HIS A 623 14.86 -7.79 3.60
N TYR A 624 15.12 -7.36 4.82
CA TYR A 624 14.46 -6.22 5.42
C TYR A 624 15.08 -4.92 4.95
N ASP A 625 14.24 -3.98 4.52
CA ASP A 625 14.69 -2.61 4.23
C ASP A 625 14.38 -1.68 5.40
N ALA A 626 15.37 -1.43 6.25
CA ALA A 626 15.25 -0.55 7.41
C ALA A 626 15.00 0.93 7.04
N ASN A 627 15.20 1.30 5.77
CA ASN A 627 14.73 2.60 5.29
C ASN A 627 13.21 2.76 5.43
N LEU A 628 12.43 1.67 5.45
CA LEU A 628 10.97 1.72 5.62
C LEU A 628 10.53 2.17 7.02
N ASP A 629 11.33 1.99 8.07
CA ASP A 629 11.07 2.55 9.40
C ASP A 629 11.69 3.95 9.57
N CYS A 630 12.91 4.13 9.07
CA CYS A 630 13.64 5.37 9.22
C CYS A 630 13.16 6.50 8.31
N ASN A 631 12.71 6.20 7.09
CA ASN A 631 12.23 7.12 6.08
C ASN A 631 11.03 6.51 5.32
N PRO A 632 9.90 6.24 6.01
CA PRO A 632 8.79 5.45 5.46
C PRO A 632 8.26 6.04 4.15
N PRO A 633 7.60 5.25 3.29
CA PRO A 633 6.86 5.79 2.16
C PRO A 633 5.91 6.94 2.59
N PRO A 634 5.65 7.94 1.74
CA PRO A 634 4.81 9.08 2.12
C PRO A 634 3.42 8.61 2.58
N PHE A 635 3.00 9.06 3.76
CA PHE A 635 1.72 8.68 4.39
C PHE A 635 1.52 7.16 4.60
N TYR A 636 2.59 6.37 4.65
CA TYR A 636 2.49 4.92 4.88
C TYR A 636 1.70 4.64 6.17
N PRO A 637 0.80 3.64 6.19
CA PRO A 637 -0.13 3.48 7.32
C PRO A 637 0.60 3.26 8.66
N ALA A 638 0.15 4.00 9.68
CA ALA A 638 0.61 3.84 11.06
C ALA A 638 0.19 2.50 11.64
N ILE A 639 0.98 1.98 12.59
CA ILE A 639 0.62 0.79 13.36
C ILE A 639 -0.52 1.16 14.31
N GLU A 640 -1.60 0.41 14.23
CA GLU A 640 -2.74 0.48 15.15
C GLU A 640 -2.87 -0.91 15.79
N PHE A 641 -2.97 -0.97 17.12
CA PHE A 641 -3.15 -2.24 17.83
C PHE A 641 -4.61 -2.43 18.24
N ASP A 642 -5.08 -3.68 18.24
CA ASP A 642 -6.41 -4.08 18.71
C ASP A 642 -6.44 -4.24 20.24
N ASP A 643 -5.94 -3.23 20.97
CA ASP A 643 -5.90 -3.19 22.44
C ASP A 643 -7.00 -2.28 23.04
N GLY A 644 -7.79 -1.60 22.19
CA GLY A 644 -8.84 -0.68 22.59
C GLY A 644 -8.36 0.69 23.06
N SER A 645 -7.05 1.00 22.97
CA SER A 645 -6.49 2.30 23.34
C SER A 645 -6.92 3.41 22.39
N GLY A 646 -7.04 3.10 21.09
CA GLY A 646 -7.20 4.09 20.04
C GLY A 646 -5.97 5.01 19.93
N GLU A 647 -4.80 4.51 20.30
CA GLU A 647 -3.53 5.23 20.29
C GLU A 647 -2.52 4.56 19.35
N VAL A 648 -1.58 5.36 18.84
CA VAL A 648 -0.46 4.92 18.00
C VAL A 648 0.85 5.41 18.59
N ASP A 649 1.91 4.64 18.38
CA ASP A 649 3.24 5.06 18.79
C ASP A 649 3.72 6.23 17.92
N ILE A 650 4.25 7.27 18.56
CA ILE A 650 4.79 8.46 17.90
C ILE A 650 6.20 8.78 18.40
N LYS A 651 7.08 9.22 17.48
CA LYS A 651 8.40 9.76 17.77
C LYS A 651 8.38 11.27 17.54
N LEU A 652 8.77 12.06 18.55
CA LEU A 652 8.95 13.49 18.38
C LEU A 652 10.17 13.75 17.49
N ILE A 653 9.98 14.50 16.40
CA ILE A 653 11.03 14.77 15.41
C ILE A 653 11.53 16.22 15.43
N GLY A 654 10.90 17.09 16.21
CA GLY A 654 11.32 18.47 16.35
C GLY A 654 10.53 19.24 17.39
N TYR A 655 10.99 20.45 17.68
CA TYR A 655 10.30 21.43 18.52
C TYR A 655 10.64 22.82 17.98
N ASN A 656 9.63 23.57 17.55
CA ASN A 656 9.81 24.88 16.94
C ASN A 656 9.04 25.96 17.72
N SER A 657 9.67 27.12 17.93
CA SER A 657 9.04 28.26 18.60
C SER A 657 9.30 29.58 17.87
N THR A 658 8.27 30.40 17.66
CA THR A 658 8.39 31.74 17.05
C THR A 658 7.70 32.81 17.91
N TYR A 659 8.26 34.04 17.94
CA TYR A 659 7.93 35.14 18.90
C TYR A 659 7.55 36.47 18.24
#